data_AF-A0A5B2Z5T6-F1
#
_entry.id   AF-A0A5B2Z5T6-F1
#
_cell.length_a   1.000
_cell.length_b   1.000
_cell.length_c   1.000
_cell.angle_alpha   90.00
_cell.angle_beta   90.00
_cell.angle_gamma   90.00
#
_symmetry.space_group_name_H-M   'P 1'
#
loop_
_entity.id
_entity.type
_entity.pdbx_description
1 polymer ?
#
loop_
_entity_poly.entity_id
_entity_poly.type
_entity_poly.pdbx_seq_one_letter_code
_entity_poly.pdbx_strand_id
1 'polypeptide(L)'
;MIKCTEKQCNKTKYIIIILIPVVLSAFTHLWNPTGFPSIYIDEDHYMRRALQVLEGQGPQESILVYDHPYDHPYFGQIFLASLLKIADYRYHADQNAESPQSIEQLYLTPRIIMGLLAVVDTLLVYKIGEIWKGKKVGFVSAILFGVMPLTWMLKMTLLDNLLMPFFLSSVLLALFVGKRFKKDSSVTALIFLSGITLGLAIFTKIPVVTFIPLVGYIIYKETKSFRKIGLWLIPVILIPLIWPGYIIYSGNLENGLNGILYQIERGERDFADTLNFIVFADPVLVILGIVGGLTLTFVKRDLLFVLWTIPYFLFIWQVGGIVKYFHFIELLPILAISGGFIIVTISNKISAMGKKSARKIKIHNFLSIILIAGIGIFGLTCTLMVIGNNTNETFFELSAFISNYVVSNTDLNMKTTLMGQHWIRSFSWIPMYIHDKTNFVKDVFPERYLREPLKTDDVLMVVDNQLKHDVLDYSVQGEHLDKIRKIYHNSDRVGLFVDNPIKNIDINQYPFTNMKEVRELGLIEVRSNHVNEDNIVYAQTSNGTMDSENLNLTVPQIPMPTVADPNLKVELVASGLKYPTTMAFVGKDDILVLEKNNGTIMRIINGTLLDKPVIDFNVANKIERGLLGIAVANQTLNNSTGEKTYVYVFYTQALKDGNDVCSGATVCDEKTNPLGNRVYRLEWTGSELINPNLILDLPVGPGADHNGGVIKVGPDGNIYVLVGDGDSCWEDEFCTGTFEDSTVNAESSNVPTGHPPDGRGGILRINPFGEPILGGENKTTGVLADHSPLNKYFAYGVRNGFGLAFDPISNKLWDSENGPGYGDELNLVEPGFNSGWLKVQGWWPVENAQPLPPERGYFGDKIVTIPDNLETFADKGHYSSPEFTWNMSVGVTALEFLKNDTLGTQYQNDLFVADYNNNYLYDFNLIDDRTKLDLEGDLVDKVANNNAELDSVVFGQGFGVATDIKEGPDGYLYVLSHLYGNLYRIVPK
;
A
#
# COMPACT_ATOMS: atom_id res chain seq x y z
N MET A 1 -36.79 -24.00 46.86
CA MET A 1 -37.44 -23.99 45.52
C MET A 1 -38.59 -23.00 45.52
N ILE A 2 -38.36 -21.76 45.08
CA ILE A 2 -39.43 -20.77 44.95
C ILE A 2 -40.15 -21.06 43.61
N LYS A 3 -41.42 -21.51 43.68
CA LYS A 3 -42.28 -21.72 42.51
C LYS A 3 -42.62 -20.34 41.89
N CYS A 4 -41.99 -20.00 40.78
CA CYS A 4 -42.43 -18.88 39.95
C CYS A 4 -43.83 -19.16 39.39
N THR A 5 -44.68 -18.13 39.35
CA THR A 5 -45.96 -18.18 38.63
C THR A 5 -45.73 -18.29 37.12
N GLU A 6 -46.66 -18.89 36.36
CA GLU A 6 -46.54 -19.12 34.90
C GLU A 6 -46.26 -17.82 34.11
N LYS A 7 -46.80 -16.69 34.59
CA LYS A 7 -46.57 -15.34 34.04
C LYS A 7 -45.15 -14.83 34.34
N GLN A 8 -44.60 -15.12 35.53
CA GLN A 8 -43.19 -14.84 35.87
C GLN A 8 -42.24 -15.70 35.03
N CYS A 9 -42.50 -17.02 34.91
CA CYS A 9 -41.68 -17.90 34.06
C CYS A 9 -41.64 -17.45 32.59
N ASN A 10 -42.76 -16.96 32.04
CA ASN A 10 -42.81 -16.42 30.67
C ASN A 10 -42.05 -15.09 30.52
N LYS A 11 -42.07 -14.24 31.56
CA LYS A 11 -41.29 -12.98 31.57
C LYS A 11 -39.79 -13.27 31.68
N THR A 12 -39.37 -14.20 32.53
CA THR A 12 -37.97 -14.62 32.68
C THR A 12 -37.43 -15.25 31.39
N LYS A 13 -38.19 -16.15 30.74
CA LYS A 13 -37.79 -16.72 29.44
C LYS A 13 -37.63 -15.67 28.36
N TYR A 14 -38.51 -14.66 28.33
CA TYR A 14 -38.44 -13.57 27.36
C TYR A 14 -37.21 -12.68 27.56
N ILE A 15 -36.85 -12.39 28.82
CA ILE A 15 -35.64 -11.63 29.16
C ILE A 15 -34.39 -12.39 28.70
N ILE A 16 -34.32 -13.71 28.97
CA ILE A 16 -33.18 -14.54 28.58
C ILE A 16 -32.99 -14.55 27.05
N ILE A 17 -34.07 -14.61 26.27
CA ILE A 17 -34.01 -14.62 24.79
C ILE A 17 -33.41 -13.31 24.25
N ILE A 18 -33.68 -12.18 24.88
CA ILE A 18 -33.14 -10.88 24.44
C ILE A 18 -31.69 -10.72 24.92
N LEU A 19 -31.36 -11.25 26.11
CA LEU A 19 -30.04 -11.09 26.70
C LEU A 19 -28.92 -11.73 25.88
N ILE A 20 -29.18 -12.87 25.22
CA ILE A 20 -28.18 -13.59 24.42
C ILE A 20 -27.59 -12.72 23.29
N PRO A 21 -28.37 -12.21 22.31
CA PRO A 21 -27.83 -11.40 21.23
C PRO A 21 -27.23 -10.07 21.74
N VAL A 22 -27.74 -9.52 22.84
CA VAL A 22 -27.17 -8.31 23.46
C VAL A 22 -25.78 -8.57 24.01
N VAL A 23 -25.59 -9.67 24.76
CA VAL A 23 -24.27 -10.02 25.31
C VAL A 23 -23.28 -10.35 24.19
N LEU A 24 -23.73 -11.06 23.15
CA LEU A 24 -22.91 -11.37 21.99
C LEU A 24 -22.48 -10.11 21.24
N SER A 25 -23.43 -9.21 20.93
CA SER A 25 -23.13 -7.92 20.29
C SER A 25 -22.23 -7.04 21.15
N ALA A 26 -22.47 -6.97 22.46
CA ALA A 26 -21.62 -6.22 23.38
C ALA A 26 -20.20 -6.76 23.39
N PHE A 27 -20.02 -8.08 23.41
CA PHE A 27 -18.70 -8.70 23.31
C PHE A 27 -18.04 -8.36 21.97
N THR A 28 -18.72 -8.54 20.83
CA THR A 28 -18.18 -8.25 19.49
C THR A 28 -17.72 -6.80 19.33
N HIS A 29 -18.53 -5.84 19.77
CA HIS A 29 -18.28 -4.42 19.46
C HIS A 29 -17.57 -3.65 20.57
N LEU A 30 -17.49 -4.18 21.79
CA LEU A 30 -16.75 -3.54 22.90
C LEU A 30 -15.41 -4.23 23.21
N TRP A 31 -15.15 -5.43 22.66
CA TRP A 31 -13.84 -6.06 22.73
C TRP A 31 -12.83 -5.35 21.83
N ASN A 32 -11.59 -5.18 22.32
CA ASN A 32 -10.48 -4.56 21.59
C ASN A 32 -10.91 -3.32 20.77
N PRO A 33 -11.49 -2.29 21.41
CA PRO A 33 -12.14 -1.18 20.71
C PRO A 33 -11.14 -0.25 19.98
N THR A 34 -9.91 -0.17 20.49
CA THR A 34 -8.83 0.71 19.99
C THR A 34 -7.81 -0.02 19.14
N GLY A 35 -7.54 -1.31 19.40
CA GLY A 35 -6.62 -2.09 18.57
C GLY A 35 -7.21 -2.52 17.22
N PHE A 36 -8.53 -2.65 17.10
CA PHE A 36 -9.20 -2.96 15.84
C PHE A 36 -10.61 -2.34 15.76
N PRO A 37 -11.03 -1.81 14.60
CA PRO A 37 -10.34 -1.78 13.30
C PRO A 37 -9.30 -0.65 13.17
N SER A 38 -8.56 -0.65 12.07
CA SER A 38 -7.62 0.43 11.72
C SER A 38 -8.29 1.80 11.79
N ILE A 39 -7.62 2.81 12.36
CA ILE A 39 -8.14 4.18 12.41
C ILE A 39 -8.28 4.71 10.99
N TYR A 40 -9.52 4.99 10.59
CA TYR A 40 -9.83 5.58 9.30
C TYR A 40 -9.92 7.11 9.42
N ILE A 41 -9.52 7.83 8.38
CA ILE A 41 -9.44 9.30 8.38
C ILE A 41 -10.76 9.99 8.74
N ASP A 42 -11.90 9.43 8.34
CA ASP A 42 -13.20 10.03 8.65
C ASP A 42 -13.50 9.96 10.16
N GLU A 43 -12.95 8.98 10.90
CA GLU A 43 -13.09 8.93 12.35
C GLU A 43 -12.45 10.13 13.01
N ASP A 44 -11.23 10.47 12.61
CA ASP A 44 -10.52 11.66 13.08
C ASP A 44 -11.23 12.95 12.65
N HIS A 45 -11.78 12.97 11.42
CA HIS A 45 -12.55 14.10 10.93
C HIS A 45 -13.79 14.37 11.80
N TYR A 46 -14.56 13.33 12.13
CA TYR A 46 -15.75 13.47 12.97
C TYR A 46 -15.42 13.71 14.44
N MET A 47 -14.30 13.17 14.95
CA MET A 47 -13.79 13.51 16.28
C MET A 47 -13.42 14.99 16.38
N ARG A 48 -12.66 15.50 15.41
CA ARG A 48 -12.27 16.92 15.33
C ARG A 48 -13.49 17.84 15.37
N ARG A 49 -14.50 17.56 14.54
CA ARG A 49 -15.74 18.35 14.50
C ARG A 49 -16.59 18.23 15.77
N ALA A 50 -16.63 17.06 16.40
CA ALA A 50 -17.33 16.89 17.68
C ALA A 50 -16.65 17.68 18.82
N LEU A 51 -15.32 17.67 18.88
CA LEU A 51 -14.55 18.46 19.85
C LEU A 51 -14.73 19.96 19.61
N GLN A 52 -14.78 20.41 18.36
CA GLN A 52 -15.12 21.80 18.03
C GLN A 52 -16.48 22.24 18.62
N VAL A 53 -17.50 21.38 18.52
CA VAL A 53 -18.82 21.64 19.11
C VAL A 53 -18.73 21.69 20.65
N LEU A 54 -17.95 20.79 21.26
CA LEU A 54 -17.75 20.73 22.70
C LEU A 54 -17.09 22.00 23.26
N GLU A 55 -16.13 22.56 22.54
CA GLU A 55 -15.45 23.82 22.86
C GLU A 55 -16.29 25.07 22.55
N GLY A 56 -17.50 24.90 21.99
CA GLY A 56 -18.43 26.00 21.73
C GLY A 56 -18.08 26.84 20.50
N GLN A 57 -17.21 26.35 19.61
CA GLN A 57 -16.80 27.03 18.37
C GLN A 57 -17.83 26.88 17.22
N GLY A 58 -18.89 26.10 17.44
CA GLY A 58 -19.99 25.91 16.48
C GLY A 58 -19.92 24.60 15.69
N PRO A 59 -20.98 24.28 14.91
CA PRO A 59 -21.19 22.95 14.32
C PRO A 59 -20.57 22.77 12.93
N GLN A 60 -19.82 23.74 12.41
CA GLN A 60 -19.07 23.59 11.17
C GLN A 60 -17.73 24.32 11.32
N GLU A 61 -16.69 23.74 10.74
CA GLU A 61 -15.33 24.27 10.83
C GLU A 61 -15.19 25.57 10.05
N SER A 62 -14.15 26.35 10.36
CA SER A 62 -13.76 27.46 9.50
C SER A 62 -13.10 26.94 8.22
N ILE A 63 -13.25 27.69 7.12
CA ILE A 63 -12.50 27.46 5.87
C ILE A 63 -10.97 27.47 6.09
N LEU A 64 -10.50 28.10 7.17
CA LEU A 64 -9.09 28.09 7.55
C LEU A 64 -8.59 26.74 8.05
N VAL A 65 -9.49 25.91 8.60
CA VAL A 65 -9.20 24.59 9.17
C VAL A 65 -9.48 23.48 8.15
N TYR A 66 -10.55 23.61 7.37
CA TYR A 66 -10.95 22.65 6.35
C TYR A 66 -11.57 23.35 5.14
N ASP A 67 -11.10 23.01 3.94
CA ASP A 67 -11.43 23.71 2.70
C ASP A 67 -12.89 23.50 2.24
N HIS A 68 -13.60 22.51 2.81
CA HIS A 68 -14.99 22.21 2.49
C HIS A 68 -15.86 22.04 3.75
N PRO A 69 -15.98 23.06 4.61
CA PRO A 69 -16.58 22.93 5.94
C PRO A 69 -18.09 22.66 5.93
N TYR A 70 -18.72 22.76 4.76
CA TYR A 70 -20.16 22.55 4.55
C TYR A 70 -20.43 21.37 3.60
N ASP A 71 -19.55 20.39 3.54
CA ASP A 71 -19.68 19.21 2.68
C ASP A 71 -20.76 18.21 3.11
N HIS A 72 -21.19 18.24 4.37
CA HIS A 72 -22.30 17.42 4.85
C HIS A 72 -23.07 18.05 6.04
N PRO A 73 -24.27 17.52 6.37
CA PRO A 73 -25.03 17.93 7.56
C PRO A 73 -24.28 17.74 8.88
N TYR A 74 -24.61 18.54 9.90
CA TYR A 74 -23.86 18.60 11.16
C TYR A 74 -24.53 17.96 12.38
N PHE A 75 -25.70 17.31 12.24
CA PHE A 75 -26.35 16.69 13.42
C PHE A 75 -25.49 15.59 14.05
N GLY A 76 -24.79 14.78 13.24
CA GLY A 76 -23.91 13.73 13.76
C GLY A 76 -22.81 14.27 14.67
N GLN A 77 -22.25 15.43 14.33
CA GLN A 77 -21.21 16.10 15.12
C GLN A 77 -21.76 16.55 16.48
N ILE A 78 -22.95 17.19 16.48
CA ILE A 78 -23.64 17.62 17.71
C ILE A 78 -24.01 16.41 18.58
N PHE A 79 -24.49 15.34 17.96
CA PHE A 79 -24.88 14.13 18.68
C PHE A 79 -23.67 13.46 19.32
N LEU A 80 -22.57 13.28 18.58
CA LEU A 80 -21.32 12.73 19.11
C LEU A 80 -20.74 13.61 20.23
N ALA A 81 -20.68 14.93 20.03
CA ALA A 81 -20.28 15.89 21.06
C ALA A 81 -21.12 15.75 22.34
N SER A 82 -22.43 15.62 22.20
CA SER A 82 -23.33 15.44 23.34
C SER A 82 -23.05 14.14 24.10
N LEU A 83 -22.78 13.04 23.38
CA LEU A 83 -22.42 11.76 24.00
C LEU A 83 -21.08 11.80 24.71
N LEU A 84 -20.07 12.44 24.10
CA LEU A 84 -18.77 12.69 24.73
C LEU A 84 -18.91 13.55 25.99
N LYS A 85 -19.76 14.60 25.96
CA LYS A 85 -20.05 15.42 27.16
C LYS A 85 -20.69 14.60 28.28
N ILE A 86 -21.64 13.72 27.94
CA ILE A 86 -22.32 12.84 28.90
C ILE A 86 -21.36 11.82 29.50
N ALA A 87 -20.43 11.31 28.69
CA ALA A 87 -19.38 10.38 29.13
C ALA A 87 -18.32 11.05 30.02
N ASP A 88 -18.43 12.36 30.29
CA ASP A 88 -17.41 13.16 30.95
C ASP A 88 -16.05 12.93 30.28
N TYR A 89 -16.04 13.00 28.94
CA TYR A 89 -14.82 12.86 28.14
C TYR A 89 -13.85 13.99 28.52
N ARG A 90 -12.94 13.65 29.44
CA ARG A 90 -11.87 14.51 29.91
C ARG A 90 -10.62 14.13 29.15
N TYR A 91 -10.16 15.03 28.31
CA TYR A 91 -8.76 15.02 27.94
C TYR A 91 -7.99 15.67 29.09
N HIS A 92 -7.04 14.94 29.69
CA HIS A 92 -6.26 15.49 30.80
C HIS A 92 -5.28 16.54 30.25
N ALA A 93 -5.62 17.82 30.37
CA ALA A 93 -4.79 18.96 29.95
C ALA A 93 -3.46 19.13 30.73
N ASP A 94 -3.12 18.22 31.65
CA ASP A 94 -1.94 18.31 32.54
C ASP A 94 -0.77 17.42 32.09
N GLN A 95 -0.85 16.74 30.94
CA GLN A 95 0.30 16.02 30.39
C GLN A 95 1.07 16.92 29.42
N ASN A 96 2.31 17.29 29.79
CA ASN A 96 3.20 18.08 28.95
C ASN A 96 3.65 17.35 27.67
N ALA A 97 3.45 16.03 27.59
CA ALA A 97 3.80 15.17 26.46
C ALA A 97 2.87 13.96 26.37
N GLU A 98 2.58 13.53 25.15
CA GLU A 98 1.80 12.37 24.77
C GLU A 98 2.67 11.10 24.67
N SER A 99 2.08 9.97 25.05
CA SER A 99 2.58 8.61 24.85
C SER A 99 1.64 7.85 23.91
N PRO A 100 2.08 6.74 23.27
CA PRO A 100 1.17 5.93 22.47
C PRO A 100 -0.08 5.49 23.26
N GLN A 101 0.09 5.19 24.56
CA GLN A 101 -1.01 4.80 25.45
C GLN A 101 -1.97 5.96 25.74
N SER A 102 -1.48 7.19 25.92
CA SER A 102 -2.37 8.34 26.14
C SER A 102 -3.17 8.67 24.89
N ILE A 103 -2.56 8.61 23.71
CA ILE A 103 -3.27 8.73 22.42
C ILE A 103 -4.34 7.65 22.29
N GLU A 104 -4.01 6.39 22.58
CA GLU A 104 -4.97 5.28 22.54
C GLU A 104 -6.19 5.55 23.43
N GLN A 105 -6.01 6.10 24.64
CA GLN A 105 -7.12 6.44 25.54
C GLN A 105 -8.07 7.49 24.95
N LEU A 106 -7.58 8.39 24.10
CA LEU A 106 -8.44 9.38 23.42
C LEU A 106 -9.41 8.71 22.44
N TYR A 107 -9.03 7.59 21.81
CA TYR A 107 -9.90 6.82 20.91
C TYR A 107 -10.81 5.84 21.67
N LEU A 108 -10.50 5.49 22.92
CA LEU A 108 -11.25 4.50 23.68
C LEU A 108 -12.72 4.89 23.89
N THR A 109 -12.98 6.10 24.37
CA THR A 109 -14.34 6.57 24.67
C THR A 109 -15.24 6.62 23.43
N PRO A 110 -14.86 7.26 22.31
CA PRO A 110 -15.71 7.27 21.11
C PRO A 110 -15.97 5.87 20.57
N ARG A 111 -14.96 4.97 20.56
CA ARG A 111 -15.13 3.58 20.14
C ARG A 111 -16.09 2.79 21.05
N ILE A 112 -16.04 3.00 22.37
CA ILE A 112 -17.01 2.42 23.32
C ILE A 112 -18.42 2.95 23.03
N ILE A 113 -18.57 4.25 22.76
CA ILE A 113 -19.86 4.84 22.39
C ILE A 113 -20.40 4.15 21.13
N MET A 114 -19.58 3.99 20.09
CA MET A 114 -19.99 3.28 18.86
C MET A 114 -20.41 1.84 19.15
N GLY A 115 -19.64 1.10 19.96
CA GLY A 115 -20.02 -0.26 20.36
C GLY A 115 -21.32 -0.32 21.15
N LEU A 116 -21.60 0.66 22.02
CA LEU A 116 -22.88 0.75 22.74
C LEU A 116 -24.05 1.07 21.79
N LEU A 117 -23.84 1.92 20.78
CA LEU A 117 -24.84 2.17 19.73
C LEU A 117 -25.12 0.90 18.93
N ALA A 118 -24.09 0.13 18.55
CA ALA A 118 -24.25 -1.16 17.87
C ALA A 118 -25.09 -2.17 18.68
N VAL A 119 -24.96 -2.16 20.02
CA VAL A 119 -25.80 -2.98 20.92
C VAL A 119 -27.25 -2.49 20.92
N VAL A 120 -27.49 -1.17 20.91
CA VAL A 120 -28.83 -0.58 20.77
C VAL A 120 -29.43 -0.95 19.41
N ASP A 121 -28.65 -0.90 18.35
CA ASP A 121 -29.08 -1.27 17.00
C ASP A 121 -29.43 -2.75 16.92
N THR A 122 -28.66 -3.62 17.58
CA THR A 122 -28.99 -5.05 17.72
C THR A 122 -30.36 -5.26 18.38
N LEU A 123 -30.69 -4.46 19.41
CA LEU A 123 -32.01 -4.48 20.04
C LEU A 123 -33.12 -3.97 19.11
N LEU A 124 -32.84 -2.93 18.33
CA LEU A 124 -33.79 -2.40 17.35
C LEU A 124 -34.03 -3.42 16.23
N VAL A 125 -32.99 -4.05 15.70
CA VAL A 125 -33.07 -5.17 14.72
C VAL A 125 -33.90 -6.32 15.28
N TYR A 126 -33.66 -6.73 16.54
CA TYR A 126 -34.49 -7.73 17.21
C TYR A 126 -35.97 -7.33 17.19
N LYS A 127 -36.28 -6.08 17.56
CA LYS A 127 -37.65 -5.58 17.68
C LYS A 127 -38.34 -5.44 16.33
N ILE A 128 -37.64 -4.94 15.32
CA ILE A 128 -38.15 -4.85 13.94
C ILE A 128 -38.47 -6.26 13.43
N GLY A 129 -37.53 -7.21 13.57
CA GLY A 129 -37.75 -8.60 13.18
C GLY A 129 -38.89 -9.28 13.96
N GLU A 130 -39.00 -9.03 15.28
CA GLU A 130 -40.07 -9.53 16.14
C GLU A 130 -41.45 -9.05 15.66
N ILE A 131 -41.57 -7.77 15.37
CA ILE A 131 -42.84 -7.16 14.96
C ILE A 131 -43.18 -7.53 13.53
N TRP A 132 -42.21 -7.52 12.62
CA TRP A 132 -42.45 -7.78 11.22
C TRP A 132 -42.71 -9.27 10.92
N LYS A 133 -41.87 -10.17 11.45
CA LYS A 133 -41.90 -11.62 11.10
C LYS A 133 -42.06 -12.57 12.29
N GLY A 134 -41.91 -12.07 13.51
CA GLY A 134 -42.15 -12.84 14.74
C GLY A 134 -40.88 -13.07 15.57
N LYS A 135 -41.09 -13.47 16.83
CA LYS A 135 -40.02 -13.55 17.86
C LYS A 135 -38.79 -14.36 17.46
N LYS A 136 -38.99 -15.51 16.81
CA LYS A 136 -37.87 -16.35 16.36
C LYS A 136 -37.01 -15.65 15.30
N VAL A 137 -37.64 -14.94 14.36
CA VAL A 137 -36.93 -14.18 13.34
C VAL A 137 -36.16 -13.04 14.01
N GLY A 138 -36.83 -12.24 14.84
CA GLY A 138 -36.15 -11.19 15.63
C GLY A 138 -34.92 -11.69 16.39
N PHE A 139 -35.03 -12.84 17.06
CA PHE A 139 -33.91 -13.46 17.78
C PHE A 139 -32.73 -13.82 16.86
N VAL A 140 -32.98 -14.54 15.76
CA VAL A 140 -31.92 -14.95 14.83
C VAL A 140 -31.30 -13.75 14.13
N SER A 141 -32.12 -12.77 13.74
CA SER A 141 -31.64 -11.54 13.08
C SER A 141 -30.73 -10.72 13.99
N ALA A 142 -31.02 -10.64 15.28
CA ALA A 142 -30.16 -9.97 16.24
C ALA A 142 -28.83 -10.72 16.47
N ILE A 143 -28.84 -12.05 16.42
CA ILE A 143 -27.60 -12.84 16.46
C ILE A 143 -26.76 -12.56 15.20
N LEU A 144 -27.36 -12.64 14.02
CA LEU A 144 -26.64 -12.36 12.76
C LEU A 144 -26.04 -10.95 12.76
N PHE A 145 -26.82 -9.94 13.13
CA PHE A 145 -26.33 -8.57 13.19
C PHE A 145 -25.23 -8.37 14.26
N GLY A 146 -25.31 -9.08 15.39
CA GLY A 146 -24.35 -8.90 16.49
C GLY A 146 -23.03 -9.66 16.36
N VAL A 147 -22.91 -10.66 15.47
CA VAL A 147 -21.72 -11.54 15.44
C VAL A 147 -21.18 -11.89 14.05
N MET A 148 -21.82 -11.46 12.97
CA MET A 148 -21.31 -11.74 11.63
C MET A 148 -20.12 -10.82 11.29
N PRO A 149 -19.06 -11.29 10.61
CA PRO A 149 -17.82 -10.53 10.42
C PRO A 149 -18.01 -9.11 9.92
N LEU A 150 -18.89 -8.89 8.93
CA LEU A 150 -19.08 -7.56 8.34
C LEU A 150 -19.55 -6.49 9.35
N THR A 151 -20.08 -6.89 10.51
CA THR A 151 -20.58 -5.92 11.50
C THR A 151 -19.50 -5.32 12.38
N TRP A 152 -18.22 -5.71 12.22
CA TRP A 152 -17.10 -5.03 12.88
C TRP A 152 -17.06 -3.52 12.58
N MET A 153 -17.52 -3.10 11.41
CA MET A 153 -17.60 -1.69 11.00
C MET A 153 -18.42 -0.83 11.98
N LEU A 154 -19.35 -1.43 12.71
CA LEU A 154 -20.17 -0.72 13.71
C LEU A 154 -19.34 -0.18 14.89
N LYS A 155 -18.07 -0.60 14.99
CA LYS A 155 -17.10 -0.07 15.96
C LYS A 155 -16.47 1.26 15.53
N MET A 156 -16.63 1.68 14.27
CA MET A 156 -16.02 2.89 13.71
C MET A 156 -16.78 4.16 14.09
N THR A 157 -16.06 5.24 14.36
CA THR A 157 -16.66 6.56 14.62
C THR A 157 -17.09 7.18 13.29
N LEU A 158 -18.20 6.70 12.71
CA LEU A 158 -18.71 7.14 11.40
C LEU A 158 -20.13 7.71 11.52
N LEU A 159 -20.50 8.60 10.59
CA LEU A 159 -21.87 9.12 10.49
C LEU A 159 -22.90 8.01 10.26
N ASP A 160 -22.54 6.98 9.49
CA ASP A 160 -23.37 5.80 9.19
C ASP A 160 -23.74 5.01 10.46
N ASN A 161 -22.82 4.96 11.43
CA ASN A 161 -23.07 4.34 12.73
C ASN A 161 -23.88 5.28 13.64
N LEU A 162 -23.58 6.58 13.65
CA LEU A 162 -24.33 7.58 14.44
C LEU A 162 -25.80 7.71 14.02
N LEU A 163 -26.10 7.55 12.72
CA LEU A 163 -27.47 7.69 12.19
C LEU A 163 -28.34 6.43 12.41
N MET A 164 -27.71 5.26 12.56
CA MET A 164 -28.39 3.96 12.57
C MET A 164 -29.49 3.84 13.63
N PRO A 165 -29.29 4.26 14.90
CA PRO A 165 -30.35 4.16 15.91
C PRO A 165 -31.59 4.99 15.56
N PHE A 166 -31.41 6.14 14.92
CA PHE A 166 -32.51 7.00 14.50
C PHE A 166 -33.27 6.41 13.32
N PHE A 167 -32.54 5.89 12.32
CA PHE A 167 -33.14 5.23 11.17
C PHE A 167 -33.96 3.98 11.59
N LEU A 168 -33.35 3.09 12.38
CA LEU A 168 -34.02 1.87 12.86
C LEU A 168 -35.20 2.21 13.79
N SER A 169 -35.08 3.23 14.63
CA SER A 169 -36.20 3.71 15.45
C SER A 169 -37.37 4.19 14.60
N SER A 170 -37.11 4.89 13.49
CA SER A 170 -38.17 5.32 12.57
C SER A 170 -38.93 4.15 11.97
N VAL A 171 -38.22 3.15 11.47
CA VAL A 171 -38.81 1.92 10.92
C VAL A 171 -39.62 1.17 11.99
N LEU A 172 -39.05 1.03 13.19
CA LEU A 172 -39.70 0.36 14.31
C LEU A 172 -41.01 1.05 14.72
N LEU A 173 -40.98 2.37 14.89
CA LEU A 173 -42.14 3.18 15.27
C LEU A 173 -43.24 3.10 14.20
N ALA A 174 -42.87 3.16 12.92
CA ALA A 174 -43.81 2.99 11.81
C ALA A 174 -44.49 1.61 11.84
N LEU A 175 -43.74 0.54 12.11
CA LEU A 175 -44.29 -0.82 12.24
C LEU A 175 -45.20 -0.97 13.48
N PHE A 176 -44.94 -0.24 14.57
CA PHE A 176 -45.75 -0.31 15.79
C PHE A 176 -47.16 0.24 15.62
N VAL A 177 -47.37 1.15 14.67
CA VAL A 177 -48.68 1.79 14.39
C VAL A 177 -49.77 0.74 14.15
N GLY A 178 -49.47 -0.34 13.43
CA GLY A 178 -50.45 -1.34 13.03
C GLY A 178 -50.84 -2.38 14.08
N LYS A 179 -50.02 -2.61 15.12
CA LYS A 179 -50.17 -3.81 15.98
C LYS A 179 -50.66 -3.59 17.41
N ARG A 180 -50.59 -2.38 17.99
CA ARG A 180 -50.78 -2.22 19.45
C ARG A 180 -51.69 -1.11 19.94
N PHE A 181 -52.10 -0.14 19.11
CA PHE A 181 -52.85 1.02 19.60
C PHE A 181 -54.22 1.15 18.93
N LYS A 182 -55.28 1.20 19.75
CA LYS A 182 -56.67 1.47 19.30
C LYS A 182 -57.04 2.96 19.35
N LYS A 183 -56.22 3.81 19.99
CA LYS A 183 -56.50 5.24 20.19
C LYS A 183 -55.76 6.10 19.17
N ASP A 184 -56.48 6.92 18.41
CA ASP A 184 -55.94 7.71 17.29
C ASP A 184 -54.87 8.75 17.72
N SER A 185 -54.96 9.28 18.96
CA SER A 185 -53.94 10.19 19.50
C SER A 185 -52.57 9.51 19.64
N SER A 186 -52.54 8.26 20.10
CA SER A 186 -51.29 7.49 20.28
C SER A 186 -50.68 7.10 18.94
N VAL A 187 -51.52 6.77 17.94
CA VAL A 187 -51.08 6.50 16.56
C VAL A 187 -50.44 7.75 15.95
N THR A 188 -51.07 8.91 16.10
CA THR A 188 -50.54 10.17 15.57
C THR A 188 -49.20 10.53 16.20
N ALA A 189 -49.04 10.33 17.51
CA ALA A 189 -47.77 10.57 18.20
C ALA A 189 -46.64 9.65 17.70
N LEU A 190 -46.91 8.35 17.49
CA LEU A 190 -45.92 7.41 16.95
C LEU A 190 -45.49 7.76 15.52
N ILE A 191 -46.45 8.17 14.69
CA ILE A 191 -46.19 8.60 13.30
C ILE A 191 -45.33 9.86 13.31
N PHE A 192 -45.66 10.84 14.14
CA PHE A 192 -44.86 12.05 14.26
C PHE A 192 -43.45 11.76 14.79
N LEU A 193 -43.31 10.88 15.80
CA LEU A 193 -42.01 10.48 16.34
C LEU A 193 -41.17 9.70 15.32
N SER A 194 -41.78 8.80 14.54
CA SER A 194 -41.13 8.13 13.40
C SER A 194 -40.57 9.16 12.41
N GLY A 195 -41.36 10.20 12.11
CA GLY A 195 -40.93 11.28 11.22
C GLY A 195 -39.78 12.11 11.79
N ILE A 196 -39.79 12.41 13.09
CA ILE A 196 -38.67 13.07 13.78
C ILE A 196 -37.40 12.23 13.65
N THR A 197 -37.47 10.94 13.98
CA THR A 197 -36.29 10.06 13.95
C THR A 197 -35.71 9.89 12.54
N LEU A 198 -36.55 9.80 11.50
CA LEU A 198 -36.02 9.78 10.12
C LEU A 198 -35.46 11.14 9.71
N GLY A 199 -36.09 12.24 10.11
CA GLY A 199 -35.58 13.59 9.87
C GLY A 199 -34.20 13.80 10.49
N LEU A 200 -33.97 13.30 11.71
CA LEU A 200 -32.65 13.33 12.36
C LEU A 200 -31.61 12.45 11.64
N ALA A 201 -32.01 11.27 11.17
CA ALA A 201 -31.12 10.40 10.40
C ALA A 201 -30.68 11.07 9.07
N ILE A 202 -31.60 11.70 8.35
CA ILE A 202 -31.29 12.48 7.13
C ILE A 202 -30.42 13.71 7.46
N PHE A 203 -30.70 14.38 8.59
CA PHE A 203 -29.88 15.50 9.08
C PHE A 203 -28.49 15.05 9.59
N THR A 204 -28.25 13.74 9.68
CA THR A 204 -26.91 13.16 9.92
C THR A 204 -26.19 12.90 8.60
N LYS A 205 -26.85 12.22 7.66
CA LYS A 205 -26.26 11.87 6.35
C LYS A 205 -27.33 11.89 5.25
N ILE A 206 -27.03 12.58 4.14
CA ILE A 206 -27.97 12.82 3.04
C ILE A 206 -28.51 11.55 2.38
N PRO A 207 -27.72 10.48 2.09
CA PRO A 207 -28.21 9.29 1.38
C PRO A 207 -29.44 8.62 2.02
N VAL A 208 -29.67 8.85 3.32
CA VAL A 208 -30.82 8.34 4.08
C VAL A 208 -32.18 8.84 3.51
N VAL A 209 -32.20 9.92 2.70
CA VAL A 209 -33.45 10.37 2.01
C VAL A 209 -34.10 9.26 1.16
N THR A 210 -33.29 8.32 0.68
CA THR A 210 -33.75 7.18 -0.13
C THR A 210 -34.64 6.21 0.66
N PHE A 211 -34.67 6.29 1.99
CA PHE A 211 -35.55 5.49 2.85
C PHE A 211 -36.93 6.13 3.11
N ILE A 212 -37.19 7.34 2.59
CA ILE A 212 -38.52 7.98 2.69
C ILE A 212 -39.63 7.08 2.09
N PRO A 213 -39.47 6.49 0.88
CA PRO A 213 -40.45 5.56 0.33
C PRO A 213 -40.69 4.32 1.20
N LEU A 214 -39.65 3.78 1.85
CA LEU A 214 -39.76 2.62 2.74
C LEU A 214 -40.67 2.91 3.94
N VAL A 215 -40.34 3.95 4.71
CA VAL A 215 -41.08 4.28 5.94
C VAL A 215 -42.47 4.81 5.61
N GLY A 216 -42.60 5.63 4.56
CA GLY A 216 -43.89 6.11 4.06
C GLY A 216 -44.80 4.95 3.63
N TYR A 217 -44.25 3.94 2.96
CA TYR A 217 -44.98 2.72 2.60
C TYR A 217 -45.45 1.94 3.83
N ILE A 218 -44.61 1.79 4.86
CA ILE A 218 -45.02 1.13 6.13
C ILE A 218 -46.19 1.88 6.75
N ILE A 219 -46.10 3.21 6.89
CA ILE A 219 -47.17 4.02 7.49
C ILE A 219 -48.46 3.92 6.67
N TYR A 220 -48.38 4.00 5.35
CA TYR A 220 -49.55 3.82 4.49
C TYR A 220 -50.15 2.42 4.62
N LYS A 221 -49.31 1.38 4.65
CA LYS A 221 -49.73 -0.01 4.76
C LYS A 221 -50.52 -0.25 6.05
N GLU A 222 -50.05 0.30 7.17
CA GLU A 222 -50.67 0.12 8.49
C GLU A 222 -51.87 1.06 8.75
N THR A 223 -51.89 2.27 8.17
CA THR A 223 -52.94 3.27 8.45
C THR A 223 -53.97 3.44 7.34
N LYS A 224 -53.63 3.08 6.10
CA LYS A 224 -54.41 3.36 4.88
C LYS A 224 -54.77 4.85 4.71
N SER A 225 -53.96 5.77 5.23
CA SER A 225 -54.25 7.21 5.23
C SER A 225 -53.11 8.07 4.70
N PHE A 226 -53.32 8.72 3.56
CA PHE A 226 -52.39 9.73 3.02
C PHE A 226 -52.24 10.95 3.93
N ARG A 227 -53.28 11.32 4.70
CA ARG A 227 -53.19 12.41 5.68
C ARG A 227 -52.14 12.12 6.76
N LYS A 228 -52.04 10.87 7.21
CA LYS A 228 -51.03 10.46 8.19
C LYS A 228 -49.61 10.46 7.59
N ILE A 229 -49.45 10.12 6.30
CA ILE A 229 -48.18 10.31 5.59
C ILE A 229 -47.82 11.79 5.53
N GLY A 230 -48.78 12.67 5.22
CA GLY A 230 -48.57 14.11 5.23
C GLY A 230 -48.08 14.62 6.59
N LEU A 231 -48.67 14.15 7.69
CA LEU A 231 -48.22 14.50 9.05
C LEU A 231 -46.81 14.00 9.36
N TRP A 232 -46.47 12.79 8.90
CA TRP A 232 -45.13 12.21 9.05
C TRP A 232 -44.07 12.95 8.23
N LEU A 233 -44.41 13.40 7.02
CA LEU A 233 -43.49 14.12 6.14
C LEU A 233 -43.06 15.48 6.70
N ILE A 234 -43.87 16.12 7.55
CA ILE A 234 -43.55 17.42 8.15
C ILE A 234 -42.18 17.39 8.84
N PRO A 235 -41.93 16.59 9.88
CA PRO A 235 -40.60 16.53 10.50
C PRO A 235 -39.52 15.91 9.59
N VAL A 236 -39.88 14.98 8.70
CA VAL A 236 -38.92 14.37 7.74
C VAL A 236 -38.30 15.40 6.81
N ILE A 237 -39.05 16.44 6.45
CA ILE A 237 -38.58 17.53 5.58
C ILE A 237 -38.02 18.70 6.40
N LEU A 238 -38.75 19.15 7.44
CA LEU A 238 -38.38 20.36 8.17
C LEU A 238 -37.07 20.21 8.97
N ILE A 239 -36.77 19.03 9.52
CA ILE A 239 -35.56 18.82 10.31
C ILE A 239 -34.31 18.88 9.41
N PRO A 240 -34.20 18.14 8.29
CA PRO A 240 -33.05 18.28 7.39
C PRO A 240 -32.86 19.68 6.79
N LEU A 241 -33.94 20.44 6.59
CA LEU A 241 -33.87 21.81 6.08
C LEU A 241 -33.18 22.79 7.05
N ILE A 242 -32.95 22.41 8.30
CA ILE A 242 -32.15 23.19 9.26
C ILE A 242 -30.73 23.41 8.73
N TRP A 243 -30.14 22.42 8.04
CA TRP A 243 -28.78 22.53 7.52
C TRP A 243 -28.64 23.55 6.38
N PRO A 244 -29.39 23.46 5.27
CA PRO A 244 -29.39 24.52 4.25
C PRO A 244 -29.82 25.88 4.82
N GLY A 245 -30.78 25.90 5.74
CA GLY A 245 -31.19 27.12 6.44
C GLY A 245 -30.05 27.78 7.21
N TYR A 246 -29.23 27.00 7.91
CA TYR A 246 -28.03 27.47 8.60
C TYR A 246 -26.96 28.00 7.64
N ILE A 247 -26.72 27.30 6.52
CA ILE A 247 -25.77 27.74 5.48
C ILE A 247 -26.18 29.11 4.92
N ILE A 248 -27.47 29.29 4.60
CA ILE A 248 -28.02 30.55 4.09
C ILE A 248 -27.93 31.64 5.16
N TYR A 249 -28.34 31.34 6.39
CA TYR A 249 -28.32 32.29 7.50
C TYR A 249 -26.90 32.77 7.84
N SER A 250 -25.91 31.88 7.78
CA SER A 250 -24.50 32.21 8.04
C SER A 250 -23.80 32.89 6.85
N GLY A 251 -24.48 33.11 5.72
CA GLY A 251 -23.91 33.76 4.55
C GLY A 251 -22.93 32.89 3.74
N ASN A 252 -22.97 31.56 3.90
CA ASN A 252 -22.02 30.61 3.30
C ASN A 252 -22.62 29.78 2.15
N LEU A 253 -23.62 30.29 1.44
CA LEU A 253 -24.34 29.55 0.39
C LEU A 253 -23.41 28.98 -0.69
N GLU A 254 -22.46 29.78 -1.18
CA GLU A 254 -21.50 29.36 -2.20
C GLU A 254 -20.60 28.23 -1.67
N ASN A 255 -20.04 28.39 -0.46
CA ASN A 255 -19.25 27.34 0.20
C ASN A 255 -20.04 26.05 0.41
N GLY A 256 -21.34 26.16 0.76
CA GLY A 256 -22.24 25.01 0.88
C GLY A 256 -22.48 24.28 -0.44
N LEU A 257 -22.70 25.02 -1.53
CA LEU A 257 -22.87 24.43 -2.87
C LEU A 257 -21.56 23.76 -3.32
N ASN A 258 -20.42 24.42 -3.13
CA ASN A 258 -19.11 23.87 -3.48
C ASN A 258 -18.78 22.61 -2.66
N GLY A 259 -19.14 22.57 -1.38
CA GLY A 259 -18.98 21.38 -0.54
C GLY A 259 -19.80 20.18 -1.03
N ILE A 260 -21.05 20.40 -1.45
CA ILE A 260 -21.90 19.35 -2.02
C ILE A 260 -21.35 18.85 -3.36
N LEU A 261 -20.96 19.78 -4.25
CA LEU A 261 -20.37 19.42 -5.55
C LEU A 261 -19.07 18.62 -5.37
N TYR A 262 -18.22 19.05 -4.43
CA TYR A 262 -17.01 18.31 -4.06
C TYR A 262 -17.30 16.87 -3.66
N GLN A 263 -18.36 16.60 -2.90
CA GLN A 263 -18.74 15.23 -2.52
C GLN A 263 -19.17 14.36 -3.70
N ILE A 264 -19.83 14.96 -4.70
CA ILE A 264 -20.33 14.30 -5.91
C ILE A 264 -19.20 14.04 -6.92
N GLU A 265 -18.23 14.95 -7.00
CA GLU A 265 -17.19 14.96 -8.03
C GLU A 265 -15.85 14.36 -7.55
N ARG A 266 -15.68 14.11 -6.24
CA ARG A 266 -14.40 13.60 -5.70
C ARG A 266 -14.17 12.11 -5.99
N GLY A 267 -13.10 11.80 -6.71
CA GLY A 267 -12.45 10.47 -6.74
C GLY A 267 -12.94 9.49 -7.80
N GLU A 268 -12.13 8.46 -8.02
CA GLU A 268 -12.43 7.33 -8.91
C GLU A 268 -13.53 6.44 -8.33
N ARG A 269 -14.40 5.96 -9.21
CA ARG A 269 -15.58 5.17 -8.82
C ARG A 269 -15.21 3.72 -8.59
N ASP A 270 -14.90 3.40 -7.35
CA ASP A 270 -14.68 2.02 -6.93
C ASP A 270 -15.96 1.35 -6.37
N PHE A 271 -17.02 1.32 -7.18
CA PHE A 271 -18.27 0.68 -6.76
C PHE A 271 -18.19 -0.85 -6.86
N ALA A 272 -17.52 -1.36 -7.90
CA ALA A 272 -17.43 -2.79 -8.17
C ALA A 272 -16.53 -3.50 -7.16
N ASP A 273 -15.36 -2.94 -6.85
CA ASP A 273 -14.42 -3.61 -5.92
C ASP A 273 -14.92 -3.48 -4.49
N THR A 274 -15.57 -2.35 -4.13
CA THR A 274 -16.31 -2.25 -2.86
C THR A 274 -17.37 -3.35 -2.72
N LEU A 275 -18.15 -3.63 -3.78
CA LEU A 275 -19.18 -4.67 -3.72
C LEU A 275 -18.57 -6.06 -3.62
N ASN A 276 -17.48 -6.31 -4.37
CA ASN A 276 -16.71 -7.54 -4.27
C ASN A 276 -16.19 -7.73 -2.84
N PHE A 277 -15.58 -6.71 -2.25
CA PHE A 277 -15.12 -6.72 -0.87
C PHE A 277 -16.24 -7.13 0.09
N ILE A 278 -17.42 -6.49 0.03
CA ILE A 278 -18.55 -6.81 0.94
C ILE A 278 -18.96 -8.29 0.83
N VAL A 279 -18.99 -8.84 -0.38
CA VAL A 279 -19.33 -10.24 -0.62
C VAL A 279 -18.26 -11.17 -0.05
N PHE A 280 -16.98 -10.87 -0.22
CA PHE A 280 -15.87 -11.70 0.27
C PHE A 280 -15.59 -11.53 1.77
N ALA A 281 -15.85 -10.35 2.32
CA ALA A 281 -15.72 -10.04 3.74
C ALA A 281 -16.73 -10.85 4.58
N ASP A 282 -17.94 -11.06 4.07
CA ASP A 282 -18.97 -11.86 4.74
C ASP A 282 -19.97 -12.52 3.78
N PRO A 283 -19.54 -13.58 3.09
CA PRO A 283 -20.41 -14.27 2.14
C PRO A 283 -21.64 -14.87 2.82
N VAL A 284 -21.54 -15.23 4.10
CA VAL A 284 -22.64 -15.86 4.84
C VAL A 284 -23.78 -14.87 5.10
N LEU A 285 -23.49 -13.70 5.67
CA LEU A 285 -24.53 -12.70 5.93
C LEU A 285 -25.16 -12.20 4.61
N VAL A 286 -24.34 -11.93 3.59
CA VAL A 286 -24.79 -11.40 2.31
C VAL A 286 -25.67 -12.41 1.57
N ILE A 287 -25.22 -13.66 1.40
CA ILE A 287 -26.00 -14.69 0.69
C ILE A 287 -27.32 -14.96 1.42
N LEU A 288 -27.28 -15.15 2.75
CA LEU A 288 -28.50 -15.39 3.53
C LEU A 288 -29.46 -14.20 3.46
N GLY A 289 -28.93 -12.98 3.51
CA GLY A 289 -29.70 -11.75 3.41
C GLY A 289 -30.40 -11.60 2.06
N ILE A 290 -29.67 -11.80 0.95
CA ILE A 290 -30.20 -11.71 -0.41
C ILE A 290 -31.24 -12.81 -0.65
N VAL A 291 -30.90 -14.08 -0.39
CA VAL A 291 -31.83 -15.21 -0.61
C VAL A 291 -33.09 -15.06 0.24
N GLY A 292 -32.94 -14.64 1.49
CA GLY A 292 -34.07 -14.33 2.37
C GLY A 292 -34.91 -13.17 1.85
N GLY A 293 -34.28 -12.12 1.35
CA GLY A 293 -34.92 -10.94 0.78
C GLY A 293 -35.75 -11.27 -0.47
N LEU A 294 -35.15 -11.97 -1.43
CA LEU A 294 -35.84 -12.44 -2.64
C LEU A 294 -37.02 -13.37 -2.29
N THR A 295 -36.86 -14.23 -1.29
CA THR A 295 -37.96 -15.09 -0.79
C THR A 295 -39.10 -14.25 -0.21
N LEU A 296 -38.79 -13.21 0.57
CA LEU A 296 -39.81 -12.28 1.10
C LEU A 296 -40.55 -11.56 -0.04
N THR A 297 -39.83 -11.09 -1.04
CA THR A 297 -40.41 -10.34 -2.16
C THR A 297 -41.24 -11.22 -3.08
N PHE A 298 -40.70 -12.32 -3.59
CA PHE A 298 -41.39 -13.12 -4.62
C PHE A 298 -42.37 -14.13 -4.04
N VAL A 299 -42.04 -14.77 -2.90
CA VAL A 299 -42.88 -15.82 -2.30
C VAL A 299 -43.88 -15.23 -1.32
N LYS A 300 -43.47 -14.25 -0.49
CA LYS A 300 -44.37 -13.62 0.49
C LYS A 300 -45.03 -12.33 -0.01
N ARG A 301 -44.67 -11.84 -1.20
CA ARG A 301 -45.18 -10.58 -1.78
C ARG A 301 -44.97 -9.39 -0.84
N ASP A 302 -43.85 -9.39 -0.11
CA ASP A 302 -43.49 -8.33 0.83
C ASP A 302 -42.40 -7.44 0.22
N LEU A 303 -42.76 -6.19 -0.04
CA LEU A 303 -41.91 -5.22 -0.76
C LEU A 303 -40.88 -4.53 0.12
N LEU A 304 -40.90 -4.75 1.45
CA LEU A 304 -40.02 -4.02 2.37
C LEU A 304 -38.53 -4.25 2.11
N PHE A 305 -38.13 -5.45 1.69
CA PHE A 305 -36.74 -5.70 1.32
C PHE A 305 -36.31 -4.82 0.13
N VAL A 306 -37.09 -4.81 -0.95
CA VAL A 306 -36.84 -4.03 -2.16
C VAL A 306 -36.84 -2.53 -1.88
N LEU A 307 -37.81 -2.04 -1.09
CA LEU A 307 -37.91 -0.62 -0.72
C LEU A 307 -36.76 -0.16 0.19
N TRP A 308 -36.14 -1.08 0.93
CA TRP A 308 -34.98 -0.80 1.76
C TRP A 308 -33.69 -0.83 0.93
N THR A 309 -33.53 -1.78 0.01
CA THR A 309 -32.25 -1.97 -0.68
C THR A 309 -32.12 -1.19 -1.98
N ILE A 310 -33.09 -1.27 -2.89
CA ILE A 310 -32.92 -0.79 -4.27
C ILE A 310 -32.77 0.73 -4.37
N PRO A 311 -33.60 1.57 -3.72
CA PRO A 311 -33.44 3.02 -3.81
C PRO A 311 -32.09 3.50 -3.27
N TYR A 312 -31.62 2.92 -2.17
CA TYR A 312 -30.34 3.27 -1.55
C TYR A 312 -29.16 2.84 -2.43
N PHE A 313 -29.20 1.60 -2.93
CA PHE A 313 -28.18 1.07 -3.84
C PHE A 313 -28.05 1.89 -5.13
N LEU A 314 -29.19 2.22 -5.77
CA LEU A 314 -29.20 3.06 -6.97
C LEU A 314 -28.67 4.47 -6.69
N PHE A 315 -28.96 5.03 -5.51
CA PHE A 315 -28.45 6.33 -5.11
C PHE A 315 -26.93 6.32 -4.96
N ILE A 316 -26.35 5.37 -4.23
CA ILE A 316 -24.89 5.25 -4.10
C ILE A 316 -24.23 5.02 -5.46
N TRP A 317 -24.83 4.18 -6.30
CA TRP A 317 -24.34 3.91 -7.65
C TRP A 317 -24.37 5.15 -8.55
N GLN A 318 -25.39 6.00 -8.41
CA GLN A 318 -25.62 7.14 -9.31
C GLN A 318 -24.95 8.45 -8.88
N VAL A 319 -24.88 8.73 -7.57
CA VAL A 319 -24.53 10.07 -7.05
C VAL A 319 -23.08 10.46 -7.30
N GLY A 320 -22.22 9.54 -7.76
CA GLY A 320 -20.83 9.84 -8.11
C GLY A 320 -19.95 10.08 -6.88
N GLY A 321 -18.64 9.93 -7.07
CA GLY A 321 -17.61 10.12 -6.06
C GLY A 321 -17.11 8.83 -5.40
N ILE A 322 -16.37 8.97 -4.29
CA ILE A 322 -15.77 7.86 -3.54
C ILE A 322 -16.88 6.97 -2.94
N VAL A 323 -16.89 5.70 -3.31
CA VAL A 323 -17.70 4.65 -2.68
C VAL A 323 -16.78 3.78 -1.83
N LYS A 324 -17.13 3.58 -0.56
CA LYS A 324 -16.40 2.72 0.37
C LYS A 324 -17.32 1.75 1.08
N TYR A 325 -16.75 0.67 1.60
CA TYR A 325 -17.46 -0.44 2.23
C TYR A 325 -18.41 -0.02 3.35
N PHE A 326 -18.06 1.00 4.14
CA PHE A 326 -18.91 1.50 5.23
C PHE A 326 -20.17 2.24 4.75
N HIS A 327 -20.27 2.63 3.47
CA HIS A 327 -21.51 3.14 2.88
C HIS A 327 -22.61 2.07 2.74
N PHE A 328 -22.35 0.82 3.11
CA PHE A 328 -23.34 -0.26 3.06
C PHE A 328 -23.83 -0.67 4.45
N ILE A 329 -23.40 0.03 5.50
CA ILE A 329 -23.79 -0.24 6.90
C ILE A 329 -25.32 -0.22 7.07
N GLU A 330 -26.04 0.69 6.42
CA GLU A 330 -27.50 0.83 6.46
C GLU A 330 -28.27 -0.35 5.86
N LEU A 331 -27.57 -1.22 5.11
CA LEU A 331 -28.14 -2.45 4.55
C LEU A 331 -27.93 -3.67 5.46
N LEU A 332 -26.99 -3.63 6.42
CA LEU A 332 -26.74 -4.74 7.35
C LEU A 332 -28.00 -5.16 8.14
N PRO A 333 -28.84 -4.25 8.67
CA PRO A 333 -30.06 -4.62 9.37
C PRO A 333 -31.03 -5.44 8.52
N ILE A 334 -31.25 -5.04 7.26
CA ILE A 334 -32.21 -5.73 6.38
C ILE A 334 -31.66 -7.07 5.88
N LEU A 335 -30.34 -7.18 5.68
CA LEU A 335 -29.67 -8.46 5.40
C LEU A 335 -29.83 -9.41 6.59
N ALA A 336 -29.58 -8.95 7.81
CA ALA A 336 -29.74 -9.77 9.02
C ALA A 336 -31.21 -10.17 9.28
N ILE A 337 -32.17 -9.26 9.04
CA ILE A 337 -33.60 -9.57 9.18
C ILE A 337 -34.04 -10.63 8.17
N SER A 338 -33.63 -10.47 6.92
CA SER A 338 -33.97 -11.39 5.83
C SER A 338 -33.27 -12.75 5.97
N GLY A 339 -32.00 -12.74 6.38
CA GLY A 339 -31.23 -13.94 6.75
C GLY A 339 -31.88 -14.70 7.91
N GLY A 340 -32.29 -13.99 8.97
CA GLY A 340 -33.02 -14.59 10.08
C GLY A 340 -34.37 -15.19 9.65
N PHE A 341 -35.07 -14.56 8.72
CA PHE A 341 -36.32 -15.09 8.16
C PHE A 341 -36.12 -16.41 7.41
N ILE A 342 -35.09 -16.51 6.54
CA ILE A 342 -34.84 -17.73 5.78
C ILE A 342 -34.35 -18.87 6.67
N ILE A 343 -33.45 -18.59 7.64
CA ILE A 343 -33.00 -19.59 8.62
C ILE A 343 -34.18 -20.13 9.41
N VAL A 344 -35.05 -19.27 9.94
CA VAL A 344 -36.23 -19.71 10.71
C VAL A 344 -37.21 -20.48 9.84
N THR A 345 -37.36 -20.10 8.57
CA THR A 345 -38.23 -20.82 7.62
C THR A 345 -37.72 -22.24 7.35
N ILE A 346 -36.42 -22.39 7.10
CA ILE A 346 -35.76 -23.69 6.89
C ILE A 346 -35.83 -24.52 8.18
N SER A 347 -35.49 -23.91 9.31
CA SER A 347 -35.55 -24.53 10.65
C SER A 347 -36.94 -25.08 10.97
N ASN A 348 -38.01 -24.32 10.67
CA ASN A 348 -39.38 -24.79 10.87
C ASN A 348 -39.76 -25.93 9.90
N LYS A 349 -39.24 -25.93 8.65
CA LYS A 349 -39.44 -27.04 7.70
C LYS A 349 -38.78 -28.32 8.21
N ILE A 350 -37.53 -28.25 8.68
CA ILE A 350 -36.80 -29.38 9.28
C ILE A 350 -37.59 -29.94 10.46
N SER A 351 -38.04 -29.10 11.39
CA SER A 351 -38.87 -29.53 12.53
C SER A 351 -40.18 -30.21 12.10
N ALA A 352 -40.77 -29.81 10.98
CA ALA A 352 -42.02 -30.39 10.47
C ALA A 352 -41.86 -31.78 9.85
N MET A 353 -40.68 -32.14 9.31
CA MET A 353 -40.41 -33.45 8.71
C MET A 353 -40.46 -34.60 9.73
N GLY A 354 -40.27 -34.31 11.02
CA GLY A 354 -40.27 -35.29 12.11
C GLY A 354 -41.64 -35.72 12.66
N LYS A 355 -42.77 -35.17 12.17
CA LYS A 355 -44.11 -35.29 12.78
C LYS A 355 -44.74 -36.70 12.86
N LYS A 356 -44.06 -37.76 12.38
CA LYS A 356 -44.58 -39.13 12.40
C LYS A 356 -44.31 -39.92 13.71
N SER A 357 -43.43 -39.46 14.62
CA SER A 357 -43.12 -40.15 15.89
C SER A 357 -42.53 -39.21 16.95
N ALA A 358 -42.89 -39.39 18.23
CA ALA A 358 -42.40 -38.57 19.34
C ALA A 358 -40.85 -38.51 19.46
N ARG A 359 -40.16 -39.62 19.13
CA ARG A 359 -38.68 -39.66 19.09
C ARG A 359 -38.13 -38.82 17.94
N LYS A 360 -38.75 -38.89 16.76
CA LYS A 360 -38.36 -38.08 15.59
C LYS A 360 -38.64 -36.58 15.81
N ILE A 361 -39.73 -36.22 16.51
CA ILE A 361 -40.03 -34.83 16.88
C ILE A 361 -38.94 -34.23 17.76
N LYS A 362 -38.47 -34.96 18.79
CA LYS A 362 -37.36 -34.49 19.64
C LYS A 362 -36.07 -34.27 18.84
N ILE A 363 -35.72 -35.19 17.94
CA ILE A 363 -34.51 -35.09 17.10
C ILE A 363 -34.58 -33.87 16.16
N HIS A 364 -35.69 -33.67 15.45
CA HIS A 364 -35.79 -32.56 14.49
C HIS A 364 -35.90 -31.18 15.16
N ASN A 365 -36.47 -31.10 16.37
CA ASN A 365 -36.44 -29.87 17.16
C ASN A 365 -35.03 -29.56 17.67
N PHE A 366 -34.25 -30.58 18.01
CA PHE A 366 -32.86 -30.43 18.43
C PHE A 366 -31.96 -29.97 17.27
N LEU A 367 -32.11 -30.56 16.07
CA LEU A 367 -31.41 -30.13 14.85
C LEU A 367 -31.66 -28.65 14.50
N SER A 368 -32.90 -28.19 14.66
CA SER A 368 -33.27 -26.79 14.44
C SER A 368 -32.61 -25.80 15.40
N ILE A 369 -32.33 -26.23 16.65
CA ILE A 369 -31.59 -25.42 17.63
C ILE A 369 -30.10 -25.44 17.30
N ILE A 370 -29.55 -26.61 16.93
CA ILE A 370 -28.15 -26.75 16.49
C ILE A 370 -27.87 -25.86 15.29
N LEU A 371 -28.78 -25.78 14.31
CA LEU A 371 -28.59 -24.92 13.14
C LEU A 371 -28.42 -23.44 13.53
N ILE A 372 -29.31 -22.92 14.39
CA ILE A 372 -29.27 -21.52 14.83
C ILE A 372 -28.03 -21.25 15.68
N ALA A 373 -27.71 -22.16 16.61
CA ALA A 373 -26.52 -22.04 17.47
C ALA A 373 -25.23 -22.14 16.65
N GLY A 374 -25.18 -23.04 15.67
CA GLY A 374 -24.02 -23.25 14.79
C GLY A 374 -23.68 -22.01 13.98
N ILE A 375 -24.68 -21.35 13.39
CA ILE A 375 -24.45 -20.08 12.65
C ILE A 375 -23.96 -18.97 13.59
N GLY A 376 -24.53 -18.87 14.80
CA GLY A 376 -24.08 -17.89 15.79
C GLY A 376 -22.65 -18.13 16.28
N ILE A 377 -22.29 -19.39 16.54
CA ILE A 377 -20.92 -19.78 16.96
C ILE A 377 -19.93 -19.56 15.81
N PHE A 378 -20.31 -19.93 14.58
CA PHE A 378 -19.50 -19.71 13.39
C PHE A 378 -19.18 -18.22 13.21
N GLY A 379 -20.21 -17.36 13.22
CA GLY A 379 -20.02 -15.93 13.13
C GLY A 379 -19.12 -15.38 14.22
N LEU A 380 -19.41 -15.72 15.48
CA LEU A 380 -18.61 -15.26 16.61
C LEU A 380 -17.15 -15.69 16.48
N THR A 381 -16.89 -16.92 16.05
CA THR A 381 -15.52 -17.44 15.86
C THR A 381 -14.81 -16.69 14.75
N CYS A 382 -15.45 -16.52 13.59
CA CYS A 382 -14.88 -15.78 12.47
C CYS A 382 -14.60 -14.31 12.83
N THR A 383 -15.55 -13.66 13.50
CA THR A 383 -15.38 -12.27 13.94
C THR A 383 -14.29 -12.15 14.99
N LEU A 384 -14.17 -13.10 15.93
CA LEU A 384 -13.09 -13.13 16.92
C LEU A 384 -11.69 -13.23 16.29
N MET A 385 -11.55 -14.03 15.23
CA MET A 385 -10.29 -14.12 14.47
C MET A 385 -9.91 -12.78 13.85
N VAL A 386 -10.88 -11.94 13.49
CA VAL A 386 -10.65 -10.61 12.91
C VAL A 386 -10.38 -9.57 14.01
N ILE A 387 -11.31 -9.39 14.95
CA ILE A 387 -11.25 -8.33 15.97
C ILE A 387 -10.18 -8.56 17.05
N GLY A 388 -9.56 -9.73 17.09
CA GLY A 388 -8.49 -10.08 18.03
C GLY A 388 -7.12 -9.46 17.69
N ASN A 389 -6.95 -8.91 16.48
CA ASN A 389 -5.68 -8.35 16.02
C ASN A 389 -5.52 -6.90 16.46
N ASN A 390 -4.28 -6.40 16.48
CA ASN A 390 -3.98 -4.98 16.68
C ASN A 390 -3.44 -4.39 15.39
N THR A 391 -4.12 -3.40 14.84
CA THR A 391 -3.78 -2.75 13.56
C THR A 391 -3.49 -1.25 13.72
N ASN A 392 -3.40 -0.74 14.95
CA ASN A 392 -3.28 0.70 15.23
C ASN A 392 -2.03 1.09 16.04
N GLU A 393 -1.17 0.14 16.38
CA GLU A 393 0.00 0.38 17.23
C GLU A 393 0.90 1.48 16.66
N THR A 394 1.39 1.30 15.43
CA THR A 394 2.25 2.31 14.76
C THR A 394 1.53 3.64 14.53
N PHE A 395 0.20 3.62 14.33
CA PHE A 395 -0.58 4.85 14.21
C PHE A 395 -0.57 5.66 15.52
N PHE A 396 -0.72 5.01 16.68
CA PHE A 396 -0.67 5.70 17.96
C PHE A 396 0.73 6.22 18.29
N GLU A 397 1.79 5.48 17.93
CA GLU A 397 3.18 5.93 18.06
C GLU A 397 3.45 7.18 17.23
N LEU A 398 3.07 7.15 15.95
CA LEU A 398 3.22 8.28 15.03
C LEU A 398 2.40 9.49 15.48
N SER A 399 1.18 9.27 15.96
CA SER A 399 0.31 10.34 16.45
C SER A 399 0.85 11.00 17.72
N ALA A 400 1.38 10.21 18.66
CA ALA A 400 2.05 10.74 19.86
C ALA A 400 3.27 11.57 19.48
N PHE A 401 4.09 11.08 18.55
CA PHE A 401 5.26 11.80 18.03
C PHE A 401 4.88 13.15 17.42
N ILE A 402 3.91 13.17 16.51
CA ILE A 402 3.47 14.40 15.83
C ILE A 402 2.87 15.38 16.84
N SER A 403 2.06 14.88 17.79
CA SER A 403 1.47 15.72 18.82
C SER A 403 2.55 16.41 19.66
N ASN A 404 3.51 15.63 20.16
CA ASN A 404 4.63 16.15 20.93
C ASN A 404 5.46 17.16 20.15
N TYR A 405 5.75 16.88 18.87
CA TYR A 405 6.51 17.78 18.02
C TYR A 405 5.83 19.15 17.89
N VAL A 406 4.53 19.17 17.60
CA VAL A 406 3.74 20.40 17.46
C VAL A 406 3.63 21.14 18.81
N VAL A 407 3.53 20.41 19.93
CA VAL A 407 3.42 21.02 21.26
C VAL A 407 4.74 21.62 21.73
N SER A 408 5.86 20.93 21.50
CA SER A 408 7.21 21.34 21.92
C SER A 408 7.79 22.49 21.11
N ASN A 409 7.22 22.83 19.96
CA ASN A 409 7.65 24.00 19.20
C ASN A 409 7.23 25.28 19.96
N THR A 410 8.15 25.82 20.76
CA THR A 410 7.91 26.86 21.78
C THR A 410 7.89 28.28 21.26
N ASP A 411 8.10 28.52 19.96
CA ASP A 411 7.88 29.84 19.38
C ASP A 411 6.37 30.09 19.32
N LEU A 412 5.82 30.71 20.38
CA LEU A 412 4.40 31.00 20.65
C LEU A 412 3.62 31.67 19.50
N ASN A 413 4.28 32.03 18.39
CA ASN A 413 3.67 32.62 17.19
C ASN A 413 3.80 31.76 15.92
N MET A 414 4.63 30.71 15.90
CA MET A 414 4.79 29.85 14.73
C MET A 414 3.71 28.78 14.71
N LYS A 415 2.93 28.78 13.63
CA LYS A 415 1.94 27.74 13.33
C LYS A 415 2.64 26.71 12.45
N THR A 416 2.51 25.42 12.74
CA THR A 416 3.10 24.35 11.92
C THR A 416 2.09 23.89 10.86
N THR A 417 2.52 23.67 9.62
CA THR A 417 1.76 22.92 8.61
C THR A 417 2.13 21.45 8.70
N LEU A 418 1.17 20.61 9.06
CA LEU A 418 1.26 19.16 8.87
C LEU A 418 1.05 18.86 7.39
N MET A 419 2.06 18.34 6.71
CA MET A 419 2.03 18.02 5.29
C MET A 419 2.15 16.51 5.06
N GLY A 420 1.38 15.93 4.14
CA GLY A 420 1.48 14.51 3.81
C GLY A 420 0.39 14.07 2.84
N GLN A 421 0.29 12.78 2.53
CA GLN A 421 -0.86 12.23 1.79
C GLN A 421 -2.17 12.47 2.57
N HIS A 422 -3.33 12.25 1.94
CA HIS A 422 -4.68 12.60 2.45
C HIS A 422 -4.90 12.45 3.97
N TRP A 423 -4.38 11.35 4.52
CA TRP A 423 -4.55 10.92 5.89
C TRP A 423 -3.78 11.73 6.92
N ILE A 424 -2.89 12.64 6.51
CA ILE A 424 -2.19 13.57 7.41
C ILE A 424 -3.14 14.34 8.33
N ARG A 425 -4.39 14.54 7.89
CA ARG A 425 -5.48 15.15 8.66
C ARG A 425 -5.77 14.44 9.98
N SER A 426 -5.49 13.14 10.06
CA SER A 426 -5.69 12.31 11.25
C SER A 426 -4.88 12.81 12.44
N PHE A 427 -3.74 13.46 12.19
CA PHE A 427 -2.83 13.95 13.22
C PHE A 427 -3.08 15.39 13.67
N SER A 428 -4.12 16.03 13.12
CA SER A 428 -4.35 17.46 13.36
C SER A 428 -5.12 17.76 14.64
N TRP A 429 -6.08 16.93 15.00
CA TRP A 429 -7.07 17.28 16.01
C TRP A 429 -6.53 17.19 17.44
N ILE A 430 -5.55 16.32 17.69
CA ILE A 430 -4.96 16.15 19.02
C ILE A 430 -4.19 17.41 19.44
N PRO A 431 -3.21 17.91 18.66
CA PRO A 431 -2.60 19.22 18.93
C PRO A 431 -3.64 20.34 19.11
N MET A 432 -4.66 20.38 18.25
CA MET A 432 -5.66 21.46 18.25
C MET A 432 -6.53 21.50 19.50
N TYR A 433 -7.13 20.37 19.88
CA TYR A 433 -8.19 20.35 20.88
C TYR A 433 -7.74 19.79 22.22
N ILE A 434 -6.63 19.04 22.27
CA ILE A 434 -6.09 18.48 23.51
C ILE A 434 -5.04 19.42 24.12
N HIS A 435 -4.21 20.04 23.27
CA HIS A 435 -3.11 20.91 23.70
C HIS A 435 -3.31 22.40 23.37
N ASP A 436 -4.47 22.78 22.81
CA ASP A 436 -4.81 24.15 22.44
C ASP A 436 -3.77 24.81 21.50
N LYS A 437 -3.23 24.02 20.56
CA LYS A 437 -2.23 24.47 19.57
C LYS A 437 -2.89 24.76 18.22
N THR A 438 -2.46 25.82 17.55
CA THR A 438 -2.91 26.08 16.18
C THR A 438 -1.93 25.47 15.18
N ASN A 439 -2.36 24.45 14.44
CA ASN A 439 -1.67 23.90 13.29
C ASN A 439 -2.55 23.94 12.04
N PHE A 440 -1.93 23.86 10.87
CA PHE A 440 -2.59 23.72 9.58
C PHE A 440 -2.34 22.33 9.01
N VAL A 441 -3.19 21.90 8.09
CA VAL A 441 -3.02 20.63 7.39
C VAL A 441 -2.93 20.90 5.90
N LYS A 442 -2.02 20.21 5.21
CA LYS A 442 -1.91 20.26 3.76
C LYS A 442 -1.76 18.87 3.17
N ASP A 443 -2.79 18.45 2.44
CA ASP A 443 -2.74 17.19 1.69
C ASP A 443 -1.87 17.35 0.45
N VAL A 444 -1.18 16.27 0.12
CA VAL A 444 -0.32 16.11 -1.05
C VAL A 444 -0.84 14.91 -1.84
N PHE A 445 -1.24 15.12 -3.11
CA PHE A 445 -1.80 14.10 -3.98
C PHE A 445 -1.34 14.26 -5.44
N PRO A 446 -1.17 13.16 -6.19
CA PRO A 446 -0.91 13.13 -7.65
C PRO A 446 -1.67 14.17 -8.49
N GLU A 447 -2.97 14.31 -8.27
CA GLU A 447 -3.83 15.18 -9.09
C GLU A 447 -4.13 16.55 -8.44
N ARG A 448 -3.68 16.77 -7.20
CA ARG A 448 -4.03 17.95 -6.38
C ARG A 448 -2.85 18.51 -5.60
N TYR A 449 -1.64 18.33 -6.11
CA TYR A 449 -0.43 18.91 -5.53
C TYR A 449 -0.65 20.40 -5.26
N LEU A 450 -0.53 20.82 -3.99
CA LEU A 450 -0.53 22.21 -3.47
C LEU A 450 -1.38 23.26 -4.24
N ARG A 451 -2.68 23.05 -4.48
CA ARG A 451 -3.56 24.06 -5.14
C ARG A 451 -3.54 25.47 -4.51
N GLU A 452 -3.09 25.58 -3.26
CA GLU A 452 -2.98 26.82 -2.52
C GLU A 452 -1.62 26.90 -1.83
N PRO A 453 -1.04 28.10 -1.67
CA PRO A 453 0.22 28.30 -0.97
C PRO A 453 0.16 27.80 0.48
N LEU A 454 1.32 27.46 1.03
CA LEU A 454 1.43 27.13 2.44
C LEU A 454 1.03 28.33 3.29
N LYS A 455 0.31 28.06 4.39
CA LYS A 455 -0.13 29.10 5.33
C LYS A 455 1.00 29.56 6.26
N THR A 456 2.10 28.81 6.30
CA THR A 456 3.26 29.00 7.18
C THR A 456 4.46 28.30 6.55
N ASP A 457 5.66 28.82 6.82
CA ASP A 457 6.92 28.26 6.37
C ASP A 457 7.40 27.08 7.25
N ASP A 458 6.86 26.92 8.46
CA ASP A 458 7.14 25.76 9.32
C ASP A 458 6.29 24.56 8.88
N VAL A 459 6.96 23.52 8.37
CA VAL A 459 6.34 22.33 7.78
C VAL A 459 6.89 21.08 8.45
N LEU A 460 5.98 20.31 9.06
CA LEU A 460 6.22 18.94 9.49
C LEU A 460 5.58 18.00 8.46
N MET A 461 6.42 17.33 7.69
CA MET A 461 6.02 16.44 6.60
C MET A 461 5.99 14.98 7.08
N VAL A 462 4.89 14.28 6.87
CA VAL A 462 4.74 12.82 7.07
C VAL A 462 4.75 12.17 5.69
N VAL A 463 5.79 11.38 5.44
CA VAL A 463 6.15 10.79 4.16
C VAL A 463 5.97 9.28 4.24
N ASP A 464 4.86 8.77 3.72
CA ASP A 464 4.69 7.34 3.47
C ASP A 464 5.41 6.91 2.18
N ASN A 465 5.42 5.60 1.90
CA ASN A 465 6.05 5.05 0.70
C ASN A 465 5.57 5.71 -0.60
N GLN A 466 4.26 6.00 -0.72
CA GLN A 466 3.71 6.64 -1.91
C GLN A 466 4.20 8.08 -2.05
N LEU A 467 4.13 8.89 -0.99
CA LEU A 467 4.63 10.26 -1.05
C LEU A 467 6.14 10.30 -1.27
N LYS A 468 6.88 9.37 -0.66
CA LYS A 468 8.31 9.23 -0.89
C LYS A 468 8.54 8.96 -2.36
N HIS A 469 7.89 7.95 -2.94
CA HIS A 469 7.94 7.67 -4.37
C HIS A 469 7.63 8.91 -5.22
N ASP A 470 6.51 9.60 -4.97
CA ASP A 470 6.07 10.76 -5.76
C ASP A 470 7.05 11.94 -5.70
N VAL A 471 7.65 12.17 -4.53
CA VAL A 471 8.65 13.23 -4.32
C VAL A 471 9.98 12.85 -4.96
N LEU A 472 10.38 11.59 -4.80
CA LEU A 472 11.68 11.08 -5.21
C LEU A 472 11.76 10.75 -6.70
N ASP A 473 10.65 10.36 -7.31
CA ASP A 473 10.54 10.08 -8.74
C ASP A 473 10.21 11.37 -9.53
N TYR A 474 11.24 11.94 -10.15
CA TYR A 474 11.12 13.10 -11.07
C TYR A 474 10.33 12.76 -12.36
N SER A 475 10.17 11.46 -12.63
CA SER A 475 8.92 10.78 -12.96
C SER A 475 7.60 11.54 -13.01
N VAL A 476 7.10 11.74 -11.80
CA VAL A 476 5.75 12.18 -11.55
C VAL A 476 5.68 13.67 -11.85
N GLN A 477 4.70 14.08 -12.65
CA GLN A 477 4.44 15.47 -12.96
C GLN A 477 3.32 16.00 -12.05
N GLY A 478 3.38 17.28 -11.70
CA GLY A 478 2.37 17.93 -10.89
C GLY A 478 2.62 19.43 -10.81
N GLU A 479 1.56 20.24 -10.96
CA GLU A 479 1.64 21.72 -11.02
C GLU A 479 2.45 22.35 -9.87
N HIS A 480 2.50 21.66 -8.73
CA HIS A 480 3.20 22.12 -7.54
C HIS A 480 4.08 21.05 -6.87
N LEU A 481 4.39 19.95 -7.56
CA LEU A 481 5.22 18.87 -7.03
C LEU A 481 6.66 19.35 -6.77
N ASP A 482 7.21 20.22 -7.61
CA ASP A 482 8.55 20.79 -7.39
C ASP A 482 8.66 21.60 -6.09
N LYS A 483 7.56 22.26 -5.66
CA LYS A 483 7.53 22.95 -4.37
C LYS A 483 7.58 21.95 -3.23
N ILE A 484 6.87 20.83 -3.34
CA ILE A 484 6.88 19.75 -2.35
C ILE A 484 8.26 19.10 -2.30
N ARG A 485 8.86 18.79 -3.46
CA ARG A 485 10.25 18.31 -3.56
C ARG A 485 11.23 19.25 -2.87
N LYS A 486 11.11 20.55 -3.13
CA LYS A 486 11.94 21.57 -2.45
C LYS A 486 11.76 21.54 -0.93
N ILE A 487 10.53 21.41 -0.43
CA ILE A 487 10.26 21.28 1.01
C ILE A 487 10.88 20.00 1.56
N TYR A 488 10.70 18.87 0.88
CA TYR A 488 11.28 17.58 1.27
C TYR A 488 12.82 17.66 1.33
N HIS A 489 13.47 18.16 0.29
CA HIS A 489 14.95 18.28 0.24
C HIS A 489 15.52 19.32 1.22
N ASN A 490 14.73 20.33 1.59
CA ASN A 490 15.09 21.34 2.59
C ASN A 490 14.55 21.00 3.99
N SER A 491 14.14 19.76 4.22
CA SER A 491 13.70 19.27 5.52
C SER A 491 14.62 18.16 5.99
N ASP A 492 14.79 18.03 7.30
CA ASP A 492 15.55 16.96 7.93
C ASP A 492 14.60 15.89 8.47
N ARG A 493 15.01 14.62 8.42
CA ARG A 493 14.24 13.53 9.01
C ARG A 493 14.32 13.62 10.53
N VAL A 494 13.16 13.81 11.17
CA VAL A 494 13.00 13.87 12.62
C VAL A 494 12.39 12.60 13.21
N GLY A 495 11.72 11.77 12.39
CA GLY A 495 11.13 10.50 12.83
C GLY A 495 11.12 9.43 11.73
N LEU A 496 11.12 8.15 12.13
CA LEU A 496 11.01 7.01 11.23
C LEU A 496 10.21 5.89 11.91
N PHE A 497 9.20 5.37 11.23
CA PHE A 497 8.28 4.35 11.74
C PHE A 497 8.10 3.26 10.70
N VAL A 498 7.85 2.03 11.16
CA VAL A 498 7.58 0.87 10.29
C VAL A 498 6.24 0.27 10.69
N ASP A 499 5.36 0.12 9.71
CA ASP A 499 4.01 -0.41 9.87
C ASP A 499 3.81 -1.62 8.95
N ASN A 500 3.55 -2.78 9.55
CA ASN A 500 3.19 -4.00 8.83
C ASN A 500 2.26 -4.89 9.69
N PRO A 501 1.02 -4.45 9.93
CA PRO A 501 0.13 -5.07 10.91
C PRO A 501 -0.44 -6.41 10.47
N ILE A 502 -0.35 -6.75 9.17
CA ILE A 502 -0.93 -7.97 8.58
C ILE A 502 0.11 -8.92 7.98
N LYS A 503 1.41 -8.71 8.24
CA LYS A 503 2.53 -9.53 7.71
C LYS A 503 2.29 -11.05 7.78
N ASN A 504 1.67 -11.52 8.86
CA ASN A 504 1.50 -12.94 9.16
C ASN A 504 0.06 -13.45 8.89
N ILE A 505 -0.73 -12.70 8.12
CA ILE A 505 -2.15 -13.00 7.89
C ILE A 505 -2.42 -13.11 6.39
N ASP A 506 -2.96 -14.25 5.96
CA ASP A 506 -3.46 -14.41 4.60
C ASP A 506 -4.80 -13.66 4.44
N ILE A 507 -4.72 -12.42 3.95
CA ILE A 507 -5.88 -11.55 3.71
C ILE A 507 -6.77 -12.00 2.55
N ASN A 508 -6.37 -13.04 1.78
CA ASN A 508 -7.23 -13.64 0.76
C ASN A 508 -8.11 -14.76 1.33
N GLN A 509 -7.83 -15.23 2.54
CA GLN A 509 -8.56 -16.30 3.19
C GLN A 509 -9.69 -15.77 4.11
N TYR A 510 -10.92 -16.28 3.95
CA TYR A 510 -12.01 -15.98 4.89
C TYR A 510 -11.70 -16.57 6.28
N PRO A 511 -11.83 -15.81 7.39
CA PRO A 511 -12.51 -14.51 7.52
C PRO A 511 -11.61 -13.25 7.43
N PHE A 512 -10.31 -13.43 7.19
CA PHE A 512 -9.31 -12.35 7.12
C PHE A 512 -9.43 -11.47 5.86
N THR A 513 -10.31 -11.82 4.91
CA THR A 513 -10.70 -10.93 3.81
C THR A 513 -11.15 -9.54 4.28
N ASN A 514 -11.67 -9.42 5.51
CA ASN A 514 -11.99 -8.14 6.14
C ASN A 514 -10.76 -7.23 6.35
N MET A 515 -9.56 -7.80 6.39
CA MET A 515 -8.31 -7.07 6.62
C MET A 515 -7.70 -6.47 5.37
N LYS A 516 -8.27 -6.70 4.17
CA LYS A 516 -7.86 -5.99 2.96
C LYS A 516 -8.04 -4.47 3.05
N GLU A 517 -8.96 -4.03 3.92
CA GLU A 517 -9.20 -2.61 4.22
C GLU A 517 -8.33 -2.10 5.39
N VAL A 518 -7.51 -2.96 6.00
CA VAL A 518 -6.49 -2.52 6.96
C VAL A 518 -5.41 -1.81 6.16
N ARG A 519 -5.10 -0.60 6.61
CA ARG A 519 -4.12 0.23 5.94
C ARG A 519 -2.71 -0.18 6.33
N GLU A 520 -1.91 -0.56 5.35
CA GLU A 520 -0.46 -0.71 5.51
C GLU A 520 0.22 0.62 5.17
N LEU A 521 0.88 1.22 6.15
CA LEU A 521 1.63 2.47 5.95
C LEU A 521 3.08 2.20 5.51
N GLY A 522 3.58 0.97 5.67
CA GLY A 522 4.93 0.58 5.29
C GLY A 522 5.99 1.37 6.07
N LEU A 523 6.94 1.97 5.38
CA LEU A 523 7.92 2.87 5.99
C LEU A 523 7.38 4.30 6.01
N ILE A 524 7.31 4.90 7.19
CA ILE A 524 6.86 6.28 7.37
C ILE A 524 8.02 7.12 7.88
N GLU A 525 8.36 8.14 7.14
CA GLU A 525 9.35 9.14 7.51
C GLU A 525 8.65 10.43 7.95
N VAL A 526 9.05 11.00 9.08
CA VAL A 526 8.60 12.34 9.49
C VAL A 526 9.77 13.30 9.32
N ARG A 527 9.56 14.40 8.60
CA ARG A 527 10.58 15.40 8.27
C ARG A 527 10.14 16.79 8.68
N SER A 528 11.09 17.64 9.07
CA SER A 528 10.83 19.04 9.41
C SER A 528 11.80 19.96 8.70
N ASN A 529 11.31 21.07 8.15
CA ASN A 529 12.15 22.13 7.58
C ASN A 529 12.51 23.23 8.60
N HIS A 530 12.12 23.04 9.86
CA HIS A 530 12.45 23.91 10.97
C HIS A 530 12.96 23.04 12.12
N VAL A 531 14.25 22.72 12.10
CA VAL A 531 14.91 21.96 13.17
C VAL A 531 15.48 22.94 14.19
N ASN A 532 14.95 22.90 15.40
CA ASN A 532 15.62 23.49 16.56
C ASN A 532 16.50 22.38 17.17
N GLU A 533 17.83 22.56 17.16
CA GLU A 533 18.80 21.54 17.61
C GLU A 533 18.53 21.04 19.04
N ASP A 534 17.82 21.82 19.85
CA ASP A 534 17.46 21.51 21.23
C ASP A 534 16.18 20.63 21.40
N ASN A 535 15.39 20.39 20.33
CA ASN A 535 14.04 19.78 20.41
C ASN A 535 13.85 18.53 19.53
N ILE A 536 14.90 17.81 19.17
CA ILE A 536 14.77 16.57 18.38
C ILE A 536 14.24 15.44 19.28
N VAL A 537 12.93 15.27 19.32
CA VAL A 537 12.27 14.11 19.93
C VAL A 537 12.42 12.95 18.96
N TYR A 538 13.20 11.92 19.31
CA TYR A 538 13.36 10.71 18.50
C TYR A 538 12.33 9.63 18.87
N ALA A 539 11.71 8.97 17.89
CA ALA A 539 10.72 7.92 18.13
C ALA A 539 11.34 6.63 18.73
N GLN A 540 10.66 6.02 19.71
CA GLN A 540 11.04 4.75 20.34
C GLN A 540 10.51 3.55 19.54
N THR A 541 11.29 2.46 19.48
CA THR A 541 10.83 1.15 18.98
C THR A 541 10.47 0.22 20.15
N SER A 542 9.45 -0.62 19.95
CA SER A 542 8.73 -1.41 20.94
C SER A 542 9.46 -2.67 21.46
N ASN A 543 10.73 -2.58 21.85
CA ASN A 543 11.40 -3.68 22.58
C ASN A 543 12.38 -3.18 23.65
N GLY A 544 11.85 -2.81 24.82
CA GLY A 544 12.65 -2.56 26.01
C GLY A 544 11.81 -2.15 27.20
N THR A 545 11.89 -2.92 28.29
CA THR A 545 11.30 -2.56 29.59
C THR A 545 11.83 -1.22 30.09
N MET A 546 10.89 -0.35 30.50
CA MET A 546 11.12 0.98 31.05
C MET A 546 12.08 0.99 32.26
N ASP A 547 13.11 1.85 32.20
CA ASP A 547 13.74 2.46 33.39
C ASP A 547 13.64 3.99 33.25
N SER A 548 13.04 4.64 34.25
CA SER A 548 12.52 6.01 34.20
C SER A 548 13.52 7.12 34.54
N GLU A 549 14.83 6.95 34.30
CA GLU A 549 15.84 7.95 34.72
C GLU A 549 16.79 8.47 33.63
N ASN A 550 16.66 8.06 32.36
CA ASN A 550 17.46 8.63 31.26
C ASN A 550 16.60 8.94 30.02
N LEU A 551 16.07 10.17 29.96
CA LEU A 551 15.36 10.74 28.80
C LEU A 551 16.33 11.21 27.69
N ASN A 552 17.34 10.40 27.36
CA ASN A 552 18.08 10.55 26.11
C ASN A 552 17.41 9.64 25.07
N LEU A 553 16.52 10.24 24.27
CA LEU A 553 15.91 9.57 23.13
C LEU A 553 17.01 9.28 22.11
N THR A 554 17.38 8.01 21.96
CA THR A 554 18.23 7.55 20.86
C THR A 554 17.42 7.65 19.57
N VAL A 555 18.00 8.25 18.51
CA VAL A 555 17.57 8.08 17.11
C VAL A 555 17.04 6.65 16.95
N PRO A 556 15.80 6.39 16.47
CA PRO A 556 15.42 5.04 16.10
C PRO A 556 16.46 4.58 15.10
N GLN A 557 17.36 3.71 15.53
CA GLN A 557 18.34 3.14 14.65
C GLN A 557 17.50 2.49 13.56
N ILE A 558 17.72 2.87 12.30
CA ILE A 558 17.26 2.07 11.17
C ILE A 558 17.66 0.66 11.56
N PRO A 559 16.69 -0.26 11.79
CA PRO A 559 17.02 -1.56 12.34
C PRO A 559 18.11 -2.13 11.44
N MET A 560 19.27 -2.38 12.05
CA MET A 560 20.43 -2.80 11.29
C MET A 560 20.03 -4.02 10.46
N PRO A 561 20.43 -4.09 9.18
CA PRO A 561 20.14 -5.25 8.36
C PRO A 561 20.59 -6.53 9.08
N THR A 562 19.85 -7.60 8.86
CA THR A 562 20.11 -8.88 9.52
C THR A 562 20.63 -9.88 8.50
N VAL A 563 21.56 -10.72 8.92
CA VAL A 563 22.03 -11.89 8.18
C VAL A 563 21.61 -13.16 8.92
N ALA A 564 21.32 -14.22 8.17
CA ALA A 564 20.82 -15.48 8.68
C ALA A 564 21.88 -16.25 9.50
N ASP A 565 23.16 -16.16 9.12
CA ASP A 565 24.25 -16.79 9.87
C ASP A 565 24.44 -16.11 11.23
N PRO A 566 24.23 -16.82 12.35
CA PRO A 566 24.40 -16.25 13.68
C PRO A 566 25.86 -15.89 13.99
N ASN A 567 26.85 -16.33 13.22
CA ASN A 567 28.27 -15.99 13.38
C ASN A 567 28.68 -14.73 12.61
N LEU A 568 27.78 -14.16 11.81
CA LEU A 568 28.02 -12.93 11.06
C LEU A 568 27.23 -11.76 11.68
N LYS A 569 27.71 -10.54 11.43
CA LYS A 569 27.04 -9.28 11.79
C LYS A 569 27.18 -8.26 10.66
N VAL A 570 26.25 -7.32 10.64
CA VAL A 570 26.28 -6.17 9.72
C VAL A 570 26.80 -4.94 10.46
N GLU A 571 27.71 -4.20 9.82
CA GLU A 571 28.23 -2.93 10.31
C GLU A 571 27.90 -1.81 9.32
N LEU A 572 27.51 -0.64 9.83
CA LEU A 572 27.36 0.57 9.02
C LEU A 572 28.76 1.12 8.70
N VAL A 573 29.05 1.31 7.42
CA VAL A 573 30.32 1.88 6.93
C VAL A 573 30.18 3.38 6.78
N ALA A 574 29.13 3.83 6.07
CA ALA A 574 28.84 5.24 5.84
C ALA A 574 27.34 5.45 5.62
N SER A 575 26.89 6.69 5.84
CA SER A 575 25.49 7.10 5.65
C SER A 575 25.41 8.50 5.03
N GLY A 576 24.26 8.85 4.47
CA GLY A 576 24.00 10.19 3.92
C GLY A 576 24.18 10.30 2.41
N LEU A 577 24.35 9.18 1.71
CA LEU A 577 24.36 9.11 0.24
C LEU A 577 22.96 9.43 -0.32
N LYS A 578 22.89 10.06 -1.48
CA LYS A 578 21.64 10.44 -2.14
C LYS A 578 21.41 9.59 -3.38
N TYR A 579 20.46 8.65 -3.31
CA TYR A 579 20.15 7.71 -4.39
C TYR A 579 21.39 7.03 -4.96
N PRO A 580 22.15 6.31 -4.11
CA PRO A 580 23.30 5.60 -4.60
C PRO A 580 22.89 4.53 -5.63
N THR A 581 23.71 4.32 -6.65
CA THR A 581 23.55 3.25 -7.64
C THR A 581 24.60 2.18 -7.46
N THR A 582 25.84 2.46 -7.86
CA THR A 582 26.97 1.52 -7.78
C THR A 582 28.18 2.11 -7.07
N MET A 583 29.09 1.22 -6.64
CA MET A 583 30.32 1.57 -5.93
C MET A 583 31.55 0.84 -6.48
N ALA A 584 32.71 1.44 -6.26
CA ALA A 584 33.99 0.80 -6.55
C ALA A 584 35.08 1.19 -5.55
N PHE A 585 35.96 0.24 -5.25
CA PHE A 585 37.13 0.46 -4.42
C PHE A 585 38.29 1.00 -5.26
N VAL A 586 38.90 2.09 -4.81
CA VAL A 586 40.17 2.64 -5.36
C VAL A 586 41.33 2.46 -4.38
N GLY A 587 41.05 1.91 -3.20
CA GLY A 587 41.99 1.53 -2.15
C GLY A 587 41.29 0.70 -1.08
N LYS A 588 42.02 0.23 -0.06
CA LYS A 588 41.50 -0.67 0.98
C LYS A 588 40.28 -0.09 1.72
N ASP A 589 40.35 1.18 2.06
CA ASP A 589 39.30 1.91 2.81
C ASP A 589 38.88 3.18 2.05
N ASP A 590 38.96 3.14 0.71
CA ASP A 590 38.74 4.27 -0.17
C ASP A 590 37.77 3.87 -1.30
N ILE A 591 36.54 4.37 -1.19
CA ILE A 591 35.39 3.92 -1.98
C ILE A 591 34.82 5.10 -2.74
N LEU A 592 34.57 4.91 -4.03
CA LEU A 592 33.80 5.82 -4.86
C LEU A 592 32.36 5.30 -4.97
N VAL A 593 31.39 6.17 -4.76
CA VAL A 593 29.96 5.85 -4.82
C VAL A 593 29.25 6.85 -5.73
N LEU A 594 28.46 6.35 -6.66
CA LEU A 594 27.69 7.17 -7.59
C LEU A 594 26.38 7.63 -6.95
N GLU A 595 26.00 8.89 -7.13
CA GLU A 595 24.64 9.39 -6.84
C GLU A 595 23.88 9.61 -8.16
N LYS A 596 22.82 8.83 -8.37
CA LYS A 596 22.10 8.71 -9.65
C LYS A 596 21.67 10.04 -10.24
N ASN A 597 20.93 10.83 -9.46
CA ASN A 597 20.17 11.97 -9.94
C ASN A 597 20.99 13.27 -9.99
N ASN A 598 22.05 13.33 -9.18
CA ASN A 598 22.93 14.49 -9.08
C ASN A 598 24.13 14.38 -10.01
N GLY A 599 24.41 13.21 -10.58
CA GLY A 599 25.57 13.03 -11.44
C GLY A 599 26.91 13.11 -10.70
N THR A 600 26.89 12.99 -9.37
CA THR A 600 28.05 13.15 -8.50
C THR A 600 28.69 11.80 -8.16
N ILE A 601 30.03 11.76 -8.16
CA ILE A 601 30.80 10.65 -7.58
C ILE A 601 31.27 11.09 -6.19
N MET A 602 30.68 10.50 -5.17
CA MET A 602 31.03 10.72 -3.77
C MET A 602 32.18 9.80 -3.36
N ARG A 603 32.97 10.23 -2.39
CA ARG A 603 34.11 9.47 -1.87
C ARG A 603 33.95 9.21 -0.38
N ILE A 604 34.21 7.98 0.02
CA ILE A 604 34.22 7.54 1.41
C ILE A 604 35.64 7.10 1.73
N ILE A 605 36.24 7.69 2.77
CA ILE A 605 37.58 7.33 3.24
C ILE A 605 37.47 6.89 4.70
N ASN A 606 37.92 5.68 5.03
CA ASN A 606 37.88 5.13 6.40
C ASN A 606 36.47 5.25 7.04
N GLY A 607 35.41 4.95 6.27
CA GLY A 607 34.01 5.07 6.70
C GLY A 607 33.46 6.50 6.79
N THR A 608 34.25 7.53 6.45
CA THR A 608 33.78 8.92 6.44
C THR A 608 33.43 9.35 5.02
N LEU A 609 32.15 9.67 4.79
CA LEU A 609 31.68 10.32 3.56
C LEU A 609 32.21 11.76 3.50
N LEU A 610 32.88 12.12 2.41
CA LEU A 610 33.39 13.48 2.21
C LEU A 610 32.27 14.42 1.73
N ASP A 611 32.29 15.67 2.21
CA ASP A 611 31.27 16.69 1.88
C ASP A 611 31.24 17.09 0.39
N LYS A 612 32.37 16.94 -0.31
CA LYS A 612 32.52 17.35 -1.72
C LYS A 612 32.63 16.13 -2.62
N PRO A 613 31.91 16.11 -3.75
CA PRO A 613 32.10 15.07 -4.77
C PRO A 613 33.49 15.17 -5.40
N VAL A 614 33.99 14.04 -5.87
CA VAL A 614 35.23 13.93 -6.65
C VAL A 614 35.06 14.55 -8.03
N ILE A 615 33.88 14.32 -8.63
CA ILE A 615 33.48 14.87 -9.92
C ILE A 615 31.95 14.94 -9.97
N ASP A 616 31.45 15.84 -10.81
CA ASP A 616 30.03 16.12 -11.03
C ASP A 616 29.77 16.17 -12.54
N PHE A 617 28.89 15.31 -13.03
CA PHE A 617 28.49 15.18 -14.43
C PHE A 617 27.07 15.66 -14.63
N ASN A 618 26.79 16.33 -15.74
CA ASN A 618 25.41 16.60 -16.12
C ASN A 618 24.73 15.30 -16.59
N VAL A 619 23.73 14.84 -15.85
CA VAL A 619 22.99 13.59 -16.12
C VAL A 619 21.50 13.81 -16.37
N ALA A 620 20.96 13.04 -17.29
CA ALA A 620 19.51 12.81 -17.37
C ALA A 620 19.12 11.91 -16.20
N ASN A 621 18.01 12.18 -15.50
CA ASN A 621 17.71 11.48 -14.24
C ASN A 621 16.28 10.95 -14.12
N LYS A 622 15.53 10.97 -15.22
CA LYS A 622 14.17 10.40 -15.29
C LYS A 622 14.20 8.88 -15.16
N ILE A 623 13.36 8.33 -14.28
CA ILE A 623 13.16 6.88 -14.05
C ILE A 623 14.49 6.16 -13.81
N GLU A 624 15.00 5.40 -14.78
CA GLU A 624 16.23 4.61 -14.64
C GLU A 624 17.48 5.36 -15.13
N ARG A 625 17.33 6.45 -15.89
CA ARG A 625 18.46 7.27 -16.36
C ARG A 625 19.22 7.88 -15.20
N GLY A 626 20.51 8.09 -15.37
CA GLY A 626 21.35 8.74 -14.37
C GLY A 626 22.81 8.36 -14.50
N LEU A 627 23.52 8.55 -13.39
CA LEU A 627 24.84 7.99 -13.16
C LEU A 627 24.71 6.57 -12.59
N LEU A 628 24.99 5.55 -13.40
CA LEU A 628 24.51 4.18 -13.13
C LEU A 628 25.64 3.20 -12.77
N GLY A 629 26.68 3.10 -13.61
CA GLY A 629 27.71 2.07 -13.46
C GLY A 629 29.10 2.65 -13.21
N ILE A 630 29.85 2.05 -12.27
CA ILE A 630 31.27 2.33 -12.05
C ILE A 630 32.11 1.04 -11.98
N ALA A 631 33.27 1.05 -12.63
CA ALA A 631 34.28 0.00 -12.49
C ALA A 631 35.68 0.60 -12.43
N VAL A 632 36.59 -0.09 -11.73
CA VAL A 632 37.98 0.34 -11.53
C VAL A 632 38.92 -0.77 -11.98
N ALA A 633 39.99 -0.42 -12.69
CA ALA A 633 41.05 -1.36 -13.04
C ALA A 633 42.43 -0.69 -13.06
N ASN A 634 43.44 -1.43 -12.62
CA ASN A 634 44.84 -1.07 -12.81
C ASN A 634 45.32 -1.66 -14.14
N GLN A 635 45.75 -0.80 -15.06
CA GLN A 635 46.12 -1.21 -16.42
C GLN A 635 47.28 -0.37 -16.96
N THR A 636 48.07 -0.96 -17.85
CA THR A 636 49.05 -0.24 -18.67
C THR A 636 48.47 0.00 -20.06
N LEU A 637 48.08 1.24 -20.36
CA LEU A 637 47.58 1.65 -21.68
C LEU A 637 48.71 2.32 -22.48
N ASN A 638 48.70 2.17 -23.82
CA ASN A 638 49.76 2.55 -24.78
C ASN A 638 50.62 3.79 -24.40
N ASN A 639 51.94 3.67 -24.54
CA ASN A 639 52.98 4.71 -24.31
C ASN A 639 53.03 5.33 -22.90
N SER A 640 52.24 4.87 -21.93
CA SER A 640 52.40 5.26 -20.53
C SER A 640 53.56 4.48 -19.89
N THR A 641 54.43 5.18 -19.15
CA THR A 641 55.43 4.54 -18.30
C THR A 641 54.77 4.14 -16.98
N GLY A 642 54.32 2.89 -16.88
CA GLY A 642 53.81 2.31 -15.65
C GLY A 642 52.32 2.01 -15.68
N GLU A 643 51.89 1.17 -14.73
CA GLU A 643 50.50 0.86 -14.49
C GLU A 643 49.80 2.07 -13.86
N LYS A 644 48.58 2.37 -14.33
CA LYS A 644 47.73 3.43 -13.81
C LYS A 644 46.37 2.87 -13.42
N THR A 645 45.72 3.51 -12.47
CA THR A 645 44.33 3.22 -12.10
C THR A 645 43.39 3.99 -13.00
N TYR A 646 42.53 3.27 -13.72
CA TYR A 646 41.48 3.82 -14.56
C TYR A 646 40.11 3.56 -13.93
N VAL A 647 39.22 4.54 -14.05
CA VAL A 647 37.82 4.46 -13.63
C VAL A 647 36.94 4.57 -14.86
N TYR A 648 36.01 3.64 -15.00
CA TYR A 648 35.04 3.59 -16.08
C TYR A 648 33.66 3.91 -15.52
N VAL A 649 32.96 4.82 -16.16
CA VAL A 649 31.67 5.33 -15.67
C VAL A 649 30.65 5.27 -16.80
N PHE A 650 29.54 4.59 -16.55
CA PHE A 650 28.36 4.59 -17.41
C PHE A 650 27.33 5.59 -16.89
N TYR A 651 26.87 6.49 -17.76
CA TYR A 651 25.77 7.39 -17.42
C TYR A 651 25.01 7.89 -18.65
N THR A 652 23.77 8.30 -18.41
CA THR A 652 22.93 8.97 -19.42
C THR A 652 23.28 10.46 -19.43
N GLN A 653 24.12 10.88 -20.37
CA GLN A 653 24.66 12.24 -20.38
C GLN A 653 23.62 13.25 -20.84
N ALA A 654 23.46 14.35 -20.10
CA ALA A 654 22.62 15.47 -20.48
C ALA A 654 23.43 16.76 -20.66
N LEU A 655 22.81 17.78 -21.26
CA LEU A 655 23.38 19.12 -21.33
C LEU A 655 23.39 19.83 -19.97
N LYS A 656 22.46 19.45 -19.09
CA LYS A 656 22.28 19.93 -17.72
C LYS A 656 21.60 18.82 -16.92
N ASP A 657 21.86 18.72 -15.62
CA ASP A 657 21.14 17.78 -14.75
C ASP A 657 19.61 17.88 -14.87
N GLY A 658 18.98 16.71 -14.97
CA GLY A 658 17.53 16.54 -15.11
C GLY A 658 16.96 17.15 -16.39
N ASN A 659 17.80 17.42 -17.39
CA ASN A 659 17.37 17.89 -18.70
C ASN A 659 16.94 16.69 -19.56
N ASP A 660 15.81 16.09 -19.18
CA ASP A 660 15.12 14.99 -19.85
C ASP A 660 13.63 14.99 -19.52
N VAL A 661 12.86 15.83 -20.23
CA VAL A 661 11.42 15.95 -20.02
C VAL A 661 10.70 14.79 -20.70
N CYS A 662 10.12 13.90 -19.90
CA CYS A 662 9.32 12.78 -20.40
C CYS A 662 7.90 12.84 -19.85
N SER A 663 6.92 12.59 -20.71
CA SER A 663 5.49 12.51 -20.35
C SER A 663 5.11 11.19 -19.69
N GLY A 664 5.99 10.18 -19.79
CA GLY A 664 5.89 8.87 -19.17
C GLY A 664 7.23 8.14 -19.24
N ALA A 665 7.21 6.81 -19.13
CA ALA A 665 8.42 5.99 -19.24
C ALA A 665 8.94 5.87 -20.67
N THR A 666 8.04 5.73 -21.64
CA THR A 666 8.37 5.36 -23.02
C THR A 666 8.60 6.54 -23.97
N VAL A 667 8.27 7.78 -23.55
CA VAL A 667 8.34 8.97 -24.44
C VAL A 667 8.94 10.19 -23.75
N CYS A 668 10.02 10.68 -24.34
CA CYS A 668 10.70 11.92 -23.98
C CYS A 668 10.65 12.99 -25.08
N ASP A 669 10.66 14.26 -24.70
CA ASP A 669 10.73 15.40 -25.63
C ASP A 669 12.11 15.42 -26.31
N GLU A 670 12.10 15.25 -27.64
CA GLU A 670 13.27 15.27 -28.51
C GLU A 670 14.19 16.49 -28.27
N LYS A 671 13.63 17.65 -27.92
CA LYS A 671 14.40 18.88 -27.69
C LYS A 671 15.18 18.88 -26.38
N THR A 672 14.74 18.06 -25.43
CA THR A 672 15.38 17.85 -24.13
C THR A 672 15.95 16.45 -24.02
N ASN A 673 16.08 15.73 -25.13
CA ASN A 673 16.56 14.36 -25.08
C ASN A 673 18.04 14.34 -24.65
N PRO A 674 18.47 13.37 -23.83
CA PRO A 674 19.87 13.26 -23.44
C PRO A 674 20.78 13.03 -24.66
N LEU A 675 22.07 13.28 -24.48
CA LEU A 675 23.07 13.16 -25.55
C LEU A 675 23.40 11.72 -25.91
N GLY A 676 23.26 10.79 -24.97
CA GLY A 676 23.72 9.41 -25.14
C GLY A 676 23.81 8.67 -23.82
N ASN A 677 23.65 7.35 -23.87
CA ASN A 677 24.10 6.44 -22.83
C ASN A 677 25.59 6.20 -23.10
N ARG A 678 26.45 6.66 -22.20
CA ARG A 678 27.87 6.83 -22.48
C ARG A 678 28.75 6.17 -21.45
N VAL A 679 29.87 5.63 -21.93
CA VAL A 679 30.95 5.15 -21.07
C VAL A 679 32.15 6.05 -21.23
N TYR A 680 32.59 6.62 -20.11
CA TYR A 680 33.82 7.40 -20.01
C TYR A 680 34.89 6.64 -19.24
N ARG A 681 36.13 6.69 -19.72
CA ARG A 681 37.34 6.30 -19.00
C ARG A 681 38.01 7.53 -18.43
N LEU A 682 38.36 7.51 -17.15
CA LEU A 682 39.07 8.56 -16.42
C LEU A 682 40.33 7.99 -15.76
N GLU A 683 41.35 8.82 -15.54
CA GLU A 683 42.53 8.47 -14.73
C GLU A 683 42.32 8.88 -13.27
N TRP A 684 42.57 7.96 -12.35
CA TRP A 684 42.55 8.23 -10.90
C TRP A 684 43.94 8.66 -10.43
N THR A 685 44.03 9.83 -9.78
CA THR A 685 45.30 10.39 -9.29
C THR A 685 45.59 10.06 -7.82
N GLY A 686 44.67 9.36 -7.14
CA GLY A 686 44.66 9.19 -5.68
C GLY A 686 43.77 10.19 -4.94
N SER A 687 43.34 11.27 -5.61
CA SER A 687 42.40 12.24 -5.05
C SER A 687 41.36 12.77 -6.02
N GLU A 688 41.65 12.78 -7.31
CA GLU A 688 40.81 13.37 -8.36
C GLU A 688 40.67 12.41 -9.54
N LEU A 689 39.57 12.57 -10.28
CA LEU A 689 39.36 11.94 -11.58
C LEU A 689 39.65 12.95 -12.69
N ILE A 690 40.59 12.61 -13.56
CA ILE A 690 41.05 13.50 -14.63
C ILE A 690 40.97 12.82 -16.01
N ASN A 691 41.16 13.61 -17.06
CA ASN A 691 41.26 13.15 -18.44
C ASN A 691 40.07 12.28 -18.92
N PRO A 692 38.81 12.77 -18.82
CA PRO A 692 37.65 12.02 -19.28
C PRO A 692 37.76 11.72 -20.79
N ASN A 693 37.66 10.45 -21.14
CA ASN A 693 37.72 9.96 -22.51
C ASN A 693 36.48 9.12 -22.82
N LEU A 694 35.66 9.57 -23.77
CA LEU A 694 34.47 8.85 -24.22
C LEU A 694 34.89 7.61 -25.03
N ILE A 695 34.54 6.42 -24.55
CA ILE A 695 34.90 5.14 -25.19
C ILE A 695 33.70 4.37 -25.74
N LEU A 696 32.47 4.72 -25.33
CA LEU A 696 31.24 4.17 -25.88
C LEU A 696 30.14 5.23 -25.89
N ASP A 697 29.45 5.36 -27.02
CA ASP A 697 28.35 6.32 -27.23
C ASP A 697 27.16 5.57 -27.84
N LEU A 698 26.05 5.51 -27.10
CA LEU A 698 24.86 4.74 -27.45
C LEU A 698 23.59 5.63 -27.44
N PRO A 699 22.55 5.24 -28.20
CA PRO A 699 21.25 5.92 -28.16
C PRO A 699 20.57 5.90 -26.77
N VAL A 700 19.61 6.81 -26.57
CA VAL A 700 18.90 7.03 -25.28
C VAL A 700 17.38 7.05 -25.37
N GLY A 701 16.81 7.09 -26.57
CA GLY A 701 15.37 7.29 -26.78
C GLY A 701 14.67 6.04 -27.32
N PRO A 702 13.32 6.01 -27.33
CA PRO A 702 12.44 7.13 -27.03
C PRO A 702 12.17 7.34 -25.53
N GLY A 703 12.37 6.32 -24.69
CA GLY A 703 12.02 6.28 -23.26
C GLY A 703 13.19 6.39 -22.28
N ALA A 704 12.87 6.47 -20.99
CA ALA A 704 13.79 6.64 -19.85
C ALA A 704 13.87 5.40 -18.94
N ASP A 705 13.35 4.29 -19.43
CA ASP A 705 13.27 2.98 -18.81
C ASP A 705 14.22 1.98 -19.49
N HIS A 706 14.52 0.91 -18.77
CA HIS A 706 15.37 -0.19 -19.20
C HIS A 706 16.75 0.24 -19.66
N ASN A 707 17.39 1.08 -18.85
CA ASN A 707 18.72 1.58 -19.16
C ASN A 707 19.80 0.52 -18.94
N GLY A 708 19.59 -0.38 -17.97
CA GLY A 708 20.66 -1.20 -17.40
C GLY A 708 21.80 -0.31 -16.89
N GLY A 709 22.96 -0.40 -17.51
CA GLY A 709 24.09 0.50 -17.26
C GLY A 709 25.14 -0.06 -16.30
N VAL A 710 25.05 -1.35 -15.98
CA VAL A 710 26.07 -2.05 -15.19
C VAL A 710 27.35 -2.19 -16.00
N ILE A 711 28.49 -1.94 -15.36
CA ILE A 711 29.81 -2.05 -15.96
C ILE A 711 30.73 -2.90 -15.10
N LYS A 712 31.48 -3.81 -15.74
CA LYS A 712 32.54 -4.61 -15.11
C LYS A 712 33.78 -4.64 -16.00
N VAL A 713 34.96 -4.66 -15.38
CA VAL A 713 36.20 -4.99 -16.09
C VAL A 713 36.40 -6.49 -15.95
N GLY A 714 36.46 -7.19 -17.09
CA GLY A 714 36.63 -8.63 -17.13
C GLY A 714 38.06 -9.06 -16.77
N PRO A 715 38.25 -10.36 -16.47
CA PRO A 715 39.57 -10.93 -16.20
C PRO A 715 40.52 -10.87 -17.41
N ASP A 716 39.97 -10.64 -18.59
CA ASP A 716 40.69 -10.39 -19.84
C ASP A 716 41.13 -8.92 -20.04
N GLY A 717 40.81 -8.04 -19.08
CA GLY A 717 41.10 -6.60 -19.12
C GLY A 717 40.16 -5.78 -20.00
N ASN A 718 39.11 -6.38 -20.54
CA ASN A 718 38.12 -5.69 -21.38
C ASN A 718 36.94 -5.18 -20.55
N ILE A 719 36.18 -4.25 -21.13
CA ILE A 719 35.06 -3.59 -20.48
C ILE A 719 33.76 -4.23 -20.96
N TYR A 720 32.97 -4.71 -20.02
CA TYR A 720 31.67 -5.31 -20.24
C TYR A 720 30.58 -4.35 -19.75
N VAL A 721 29.59 -4.08 -20.59
CA VAL A 721 28.53 -3.10 -20.32
C VAL A 721 27.19 -3.75 -20.64
N LEU A 722 26.34 -3.90 -19.62
CA LEU A 722 24.97 -4.38 -19.81
C LEU A 722 24.09 -3.17 -20.17
N VAL A 723 23.44 -3.23 -21.32
CA VAL A 723 22.54 -2.18 -21.83
C VAL A 723 21.19 -2.80 -22.10
N GLY A 724 20.15 -2.31 -21.44
CA GLY A 724 18.78 -2.79 -21.66
C GLY A 724 18.24 -2.44 -23.04
N ASP A 725 17.05 -2.93 -23.38
CA ASP A 725 16.36 -2.66 -24.64
C ASP A 725 15.92 -1.19 -24.80
N GLY A 726 15.83 -0.46 -23.68
CA GLY A 726 15.73 0.99 -23.61
C GLY A 726 14.34 1.57 -23.86
N ASP A 727 13.28 0.77 -23.71
CA ASP A 727 11.88 1.19 -23.83
C ASP A 727 10.93 0.15 -23.22
N SER A 728 9.82 0.56 -22.60
CA SER A 728 8.73 -0.33 -22.17
C SER A 728 7.57 -0.51 -23.15
N CYS A 729 7.68 0.06 -24.35
CA CYS A 729 6.64 -0.03 -25.37
C CYS A 729 6.67 -1.39 -26.12
N TRP A 730 6.15 -2.44 -25.49
CA TRP A 730 5.93 -3.74 -26.13
C TRP A 730 4.44 -4.17 -26.21
N GLU A 731 3.51 -3.34 -25.74
CA GLU A 731 2.05 -3.50 -25.91
C GLU A 731 1.30 -2.18 -26.14
N ASP A 732 0.12 -2.24 -26.78
CA ASP A 732 -0.76 -1.09 -27.04
C ASP A 732 -1.16 -0.27 -25.79
N GLU A 733 -1.21 -0.88 -24.59
CA GLU A 733 -1.54 -0.19 -23.34
C GLU A 733 -0.35 0.63 -22.79
N PHE A 734 0.88 0.18 -23.02
CA PHE A 734 2.12 0.83 -22.57
C PHE A 734 2.76 1.71 -23.66
N CYS A 735 2.27 1.59 -24.89
CA CYS A 735 2.69 2.37 -26.03
C CYS A 735 1.76 3.58 -26.25
N THR A 736 2.34 4.77 -26.35
CA THR A 736 1.63 5.95 -26.90
C THR A 736 1.67 6.00 -28.44
N GLY A 737 2.20 4.95 -29.09
CA GLY A 737 2.41 4.77 -30.54
C GLY A 737 2.24 3.31 -30.98
N THR A 738 2.79 2.91 -32.12
CA THR A 738 2.75 1.50 -32.59
C THR A 738 4.00 0.73 -32.18
N PHE A 739 3.87 -0.58 -31.90
CA PHE A 739 5.01 -1.46 -31.58
C PHE A 739 6.12 -1.38 -32.64
N GLU A 740 5.77 -1.21 -33.92
CA GLU A 740 6.72 -1.07 -35.01
C GLU A 740 7.72 0.08 -34.80
N ASP A 741 7.33 1.14 -34.09
CA ASP A 741 8.16 2.32 -33.82
C ASP A 741 8.95 2.20 -32.51
N SER A 742 8.71 1.16 -31.69
CA SER A 742 9.44 0.94 -30.45
C SER A 742 10.86 0.43 -30.70
N THR A 743 11.77 0.76 -29.80
CA THR A 743 13.15 0.23 -29.84
C THR A 743 13.23 -1.21 -29.35
N VAL A 744 12.18 -1.69 -28.70
CA VAL A 744 11.99 -3.10 -28.35
C VAL A 744 11.76 -3.94 -29.62
N ASN A 745 11.21 -3.35 -30.70
CA ASN A 745 11.07 -4.00 -32.01
C ASN A 745 12.42 -4.06 -32.75
N ALA A 746 13.39 -4.79 -32.21
CA ALA A 746 14.74 -4.91 -32.76
C ALA A 746 15.19 -6.37 -32.95
N GLU A 747 16.11 -6.59 -33.88
CA GLU A 747 16.78 -7.88 -34.07
C GLU A 747 17.48 -8.33 -32.77
N SER A 748 18.06 -7.40 -32.01
CA SER A 748 18.68 -7.66 -30.71
C SER A 748 17.70 -8.08 -29.61
N SER A 749 16.39 -7.89 -29.82
CA SER A 749 15.32 -8.36 -28.92
C SER A 749 14.55 -9.53 -29.55
N ASN A 750 15.20 -10.33 -30.41
CA ASN A 750 14.61 -11.49 -31.09
C ASN A 750 13.41 -11.16 -31.99
N VAL A 751 13.44 -10.00 -32.66
CA VAL A 751 12.50 -9.70 -33.76
C VAL A 751 13.28 -9.70 -35.09
N PRO A 752 13.34 -10.83 -35.83
CA PRO A 752 14.16 -10.96 -37.05
C PRO A 752 13.83 -9.97 -38.18
N THR A 753 12.66 -9.35 -38.13
CA THR A 753 12.21 -8.34 -39.11
C THR A 753 12.15 -6.93 -38.53
N GLY A 754 12.67 -6.73 -37.31
CA GLY A 754 12.66 -5.47 -36.59
C GLY A 754 13.80 -4.54 -37.02
N HIS A 755 14.06 -3.54 -36.19
CA HIS A 755 15.14 -2.59 -36.38
C HIS A 755 16.52 -3.25 -36.21
N PRO A 756 17.54 -2.82 -36.97
CA PRO A 756 18.91 -3.28 -36.77
C PRO A 756 19.43 -2.96 -35.36
N PRO A 757 20.30 -3.79 -34.77
CA PRO A 757 20.88 -3.55 -33.45
C PRO A 757 21.69 -2.24 -33.41
N ASP A 758 21.51 -1.46 -32.36
CA ASP A 758 22.14 -0.14 -32.19
C ASP A 758 23.01 -0.01 -30.93
N GLY A 759 23.24 -1.12 -30.23
CA GLY A 759 23.99 -1.19 -28.98
C GLY A 759 23.13 -1.44 -27.73
N ARG A 760 21.80 -1.46 -27.87
CA ARG A 760 20.84 -1.82 -26.82
C ARG A 760 20.41 -3.29 -26.86
N GLY A 761 19.78 -3.74 -25.78
CA GLY A 761 19.26 -5.10 -25.64
C GLY A 761 20.35 -6.17 -25.58
N GLY A 762 21.46 -5.89 -24.88
CA GLY A 762 22.58 -6.82 -24.80
C GLY A 762 23.73 -6.41 -23.89
N ILE A 763 24.71 -7.30 -23.80
CA ILE A 763 25.96 -7.09 -23.08
C ILE A 763 27.05 -6.81 -24.11
N LEU A 764 27.62 -5.62 -24.07
CA LEU A 764 28.69 -5.19 -24.97
C LEU A 764 30.06 -5.44 -24.36
N ARG A 765 31.03 -5.86 -25.17
CA ARG A 765 32.44 -6.06 -24.79
C ARG A 765 33.36 -5.24 -25.70
N ILE A 766 34.08 -4.31 -25.09
CA ILE A 766 35.03 -3.40 -25.76
C ILE A 766 36.37 -3.40 -25.05
N ASN A 767 37.44 -3.08 -25.77
CA ASN A 767 38.74 -2.84 -25.13
C ASN A 767 38.71 -1.52 -24.34
N PRO A 768 39.73 -1.25 -23.50
CA PRO A 768 39.84 0.02 -22.77
C PRO A 768 39.88 1.30 -23.63
N PHE A 769 39.99 1.19 -24.96
CA PHE A 769 39.97 2.29 -25.92
C PHE A 769 38.63 2.42 -26.66
N GLY A 770 37.63 1.57 -26.37
CA GLY A 770 36.31 1.60 -27.00
C GLY A 770 36.17 0.79 -28.29
N GLU A 771 37.22 0.05 -28.68
CA GLU A 771 37.22 -0.75 -29.90
C GLU A 771 36.67 -2.17 -29.63
N PRO A 772 36.01 -2.78 -30.63
CA PRO A 772 35.53 -4.16 -30.51
C PRO A 772 36.68 -5.15 -30.34
N ILE A 773 36.41 -6.27 -29.66
CA ILE A 773 37.35 -7.40 -29.56
C ILE A 773 37.15 -8.33 -30.75
N LEU A 774 38.07 -8.27 -31.73
CA LEU A 774 37.98 -9.06 -32.95
C LEU A 774 38.84 -10.33 -32.87
N GLY A 775 38.22 -11.47 -33.20
CA GLY A 775 38.82 -12.80 -33.30
C GLY A 775 39.01 -13.28 -34.74
N GLY A 776 39.25 -14.59 -34.90
CA GLY A 776 39.54 -15.24 -36.19
C GLY A 776 41.01 -15.12 -36.61
N GLU A 777 41.43 -15.90 -37.62
CA GLU A 777 42.82 -15.94 -38.10
C GLU A 777 43.37 -14.56 -38.49
N ASN A 778 42.49 -13.64 -38.93
CA ASN A 778 42.85 -12.29 -39.37
C ASN A 778 42.41 -11.17 -38.42
N LYS A 779 41.85 -11.49 -37.22
CA LYS A 779 41.30 -10.49 -36.28
C LYS A 779 40.27 -9.54 -36.90
N THR A 780 39.40 -10.08 -37.76
CA THR A 780 38.35 -9.29 -38.44
C THR A 780 36.96 -9.58 -37.92
N THR A 781 36.78 -10.63 -37.11
CA THR A 781 35.45 -11.14 -36.79
C THR A 781 35.06 -10.86 -35.35
N GLY A 782 33.96 -10.15 -35.13
CA GLY A 782 33.33 -10.05 -33.80
C GLY A 782 32.56 -11.33 -33.45
N VAL A 783 32.05 -11.40 -32.22
CA VAL A 783 31.31 -12.57 -31.72
C VAL A 783 30.06 -12.83 -32.56
N LEU A 784 29.20 -11.84 -32.73
CA LEU A 784 27.98 -11.94 -33.54
C LEU A 784 28.19 -11.51 -34.99
N ALA A 785 28.90 -10.41 -35.25
CA ALA A 785 29.20 -9.96 -36.62
C ALA A 785 30.49 -9.13 -36.70
N ASP A 786 30.88 -8.75 -37.90
CA ASP A 786 32.15 -8.05 -38.17
C ASP A 786 31.97 -6.52 -38.25
N HIS A 787 30.72 -6.04 -38.37
CA HIS A 787 30.38 -4.62 -38.50
C HIS A 787 29.83 -4.04 -37.18
N SER A 788 30.02 -2.74 -36.97
CA SER A 788 29.54 -2.02 -35.79
C SER A 788 28.03 -1.74 -35.89
N PRO A 789 27.28 -1.78 -34.77
CA PRO A 789 27.73 -2.09 -33.41
C PRO A 789 27.73 -3.58 -33.06
N LEU A 790 27.22 -4.47 -33.93
CA LEU A 790 27.14 -5.92 -33.66
C LEU A 790 28.50 -6.56 -33.32
N ASN A 791 29.61 -6.06 -33.84
CA ASN A 791 30.95 -6.52 -33.49
C ASN A 791 31.39 -6.21 -32.04
N LYS A 792 30.61 -5.42 -31.31
CA LYS A 792 30.78 -5.15 -29.87
C LYS A 792 29.87 -6.00 -28.99
N TYR A 793 28.84 -6.66 -29.53
CA TYR A 793 27.96 -7.51 -28.72
C TYR A 793 28.69 -8.78 -28.30
N PHE A 794 28.74 -9.01 -26.99
CA PHE A 794 29.14 -10.28 -26.40
C PHE A 794 27.93 -11.21 -26.23
N ALA A 795 26.78 -10.62 -25.86
CA ALA A 795 25.50 -11.27 -25.72
C ALA A 795 24.36 -10.32 -26.10
N TYR A 796 23.17 -10.85 -26.43
CA TYR A 796 21.99 -10.08 -26.85
C TYR A 796 20.70 -10.76 -26.37
N GLY A 797 19.54 -10.22 -26.74
CA GLY A 797 18.25 -10.74 -26.32
C GLY A 797 17.97 -10.42 -24.87
N VAL A 798 18.52 -9.33 -24.34
CA VAL A 798 18.39 -8.89 -22.95
C VAL A 798 17.37 -7.76 -22.85
N ARG A 799 16.47 -7.83 -21.86
CA ARG A 799 15.51 -6.77 -21.53
C ARG A 799 16.11 -5.66 -20.68
N ASN A 800 16.34 -5.95 -19.40
CA ASN A 800 16.81 -5.01 -18.41
C ASN A 800 17.49 -5.77 -17.27
N GLY A 801 18.70 -5.35 -16.89
CA GLY A 801 19.50 -6.06 -15.90
C GLY A 801 20.39 -5.10 -15.09
N PHE A 802 20.50 -5.38 -13.79
CA PHE A 802 21.26 -4.56 -12.84
C PHE A 802 22.43 -5.30 -12.18
N GLY A 803 22.58 -6.61 -12.43
CA GLY A 803 23.67 -7.42 -11.92
C GLY A 803 24.53 -8.02 -13.03
N LEU A 804 25.85 -7.96 -12.83
CA LEU A 804 26.85 -8.53 -13.74
C LEU A 804 28.09 -8.93 -12.91
N ALA A 805 28.53 -10.18 -12.97
CA ALA A 805 29.68 -10.66 -12.19
C ALA A 805 30.47 -11.75 -12.93
N PHE A 806 31.79 -11.76 -12.72
CA PHE A 806 32.65 -12.83 -13.21
C PHE A 806 32.93 -13.83 -12.08
N ASP A 807 32.68 -15.10 -12.35
CA ASP A 807 33.05 -16.19 -11.44
C ASP A 807 34.59 -16.21 -11.26
N PRO A 808 35.11 -16.09 -10.03
CA PRO A 808 36.54 -16.05 -9.77
C PRO A 808 37.31 -17.32 -10.17
N ILE A 809 36.64 -18.46 -10.27
CA ILE A 809 37.29 -19.75 -10.57
C ILE A 809 37.33 -19.99 -12.08
N SER A 810 36.17 -19.96 -12.72
CA SER A 810 36.03 -20.28 -14.15
C SER A 810 36.23 -19.09 -15.09
N ASN A 811 36.22 -17.85 -14.55
CA ASN A 811 36.19 -16.61 -15.33
C ASN A 811 34.96 -16.47 -16.24
N LYS A 812 33.90 -17.26 -16.00
CA LYS A 812 32.64 -17.15 -16.73
C LYS A 812 31.83 -15.96 -16.23
N LEU A 813 31.09 -15.35 -17.15
CA LEU A 813 30.24 -14.20 -16.87
C LEU A 813 28.85 -14.68 -16.45
N TRP A 814 28.30 -14.05 -15.41
CA TRP A 814 26.93 -14.23 -14.95
C TRP A 814 26.24 -12.87 -14.94
N ASP A 815 24.96 -12.85 -15.32
CA ASP A 815 24.11 -11.66 -15.21
C ASP A 815 22.76 -11.99 -14.59
N SER A 816 22.06 -10.94 -14.20
CA SER A 816 20.64 -11.01 -13.87
C SER A 816 19.83 -10.18 -14.84
N GLU A 817 18.64 -10.67 -15.14
CA GLU A 817 17.66 -9.97 -15.96
C GLU A 817 16.33 -9.87 -15.21
N ASN A 818 15.62 -8.77 -15.35
CA ASN A 818 14.29 -8.58 -14.77
C ASN A 818 13.23 -8.76 -15.84
N GLY A 819 12.23 -9.58 -15.60
CA GLY A 819 11.05 -9.70 -16.45
C GLY A 819 10.04 -8.56 -16.24
N PRO A 820 8.96 -8.50 -17.05
CA PRO A 820 7.95 -7.43 -16.97
C PRO A 820 6.97 -7.60 -15.80
N GLY A 821 6.79 -8.83 -15.32
CA GLY A 821 5.87 -9.16 -14.21
C GLY A 821 6.02 -10.60 -13.70
N TYR A 822 6.77 -11.42 -14.43
CA TYR A 822 7.25 -12.74 -14.07
C TYR A 822 8.58 -12.99 -14.79
N GLY A 823 9.32 -14.03 -14.41
CA GLY A 823 10.48 -14.48 -15.16
C GLY A 823 11.70 -13.57 -14.99
N ASP A 824 12.00 -13.12 -13.78
CA ASP A 824 13.35 -12.60 -13.50
C ASP A 824 14.35 -13.77 -13.53
N GLU A 825 15.59 -13.51 -13.93
CA GLU A 825 16.54 -14.56 -14.29
C GLU A 825 17.91 -14.36 -13.64
N LEU A 826 18.59 -15.49 -13.38
CA LEU A 826 20.05 -15.57 -13.29
C LEU A 826 20.56 -16.41 -14.47
N ASN A 827 21.54 -15.87 -15.18
CA ASN A 827 21.98 -16.41 -16.46
C ASN A 827 23.50 -16.62 -16.48
N LEU A 828 23.93 -17.73 -17.09
CA LEU A 828 25.33 -17.97 -17.45
C LEU A 828 25.58 -17.44 -18.87
N VAL A 829 26.42 -16.41 -18.98
CA VAL A 829 26.63 -15.66 -20.23
C VAL A 829 27.92 -16.12 -20.92
N GLU A 830 27.76 -16.96 -21.94
CA GLU A 830 28.84 -17.35 -22.85
C GLU A 830 28.90 -16.42 -24.08
N PRO A 831 30.02 -16.35 -24.83
CA PRO A 831 30.09 -15.54 -26.05
C PRO A 831 29.01 -15.98 -27.06
N GLY A 832 28.17 -15.04 -27.48
CA GLY A 832 27.05 -15.28 -28.39
C GLY A 832 25.74 -15.62 -27.67
N PHE A 833 25.69 -15.56 -26.34
CA PHE A 833 24.48 -15.80 -25.55
C PHE A 833 23.31 -14.95 -26.03
N ASN A 834 22.15 -15.59 -26.14
CA ASN A 834 20.85 -14.98 -26.41
C ASN A 834 19.91 -15.30 -25.25
N SER A 835 19.47 -14.30 -24.49
CA SER A 835 18.55 -14.51 -23.35
C SER A 835 17.13 -14.89 -23.80
N GLY A 836 16.76 -14.58 -25.06
CA GLY A 836 15.47 -14.97 -25.62
C GLY A 836 14.35 -13.94 -25.41
N TRP A 837 14.67 -12.76 -24.84
CA TRP A 837 13.72 -11.68 -24.60
C TRP A 837 12.78 -11.41 -25.79
N LEU A 838 11.54 -11.04 -25.46
CA LEU A 838 10.33 -10.95 -26.29
C LEU A 838 9.75 -12.24 -26.86
N LYS A 839 10.49 -13.35 -26.85
CA LYS A 839 9.97 -14.66 -27.27
C LYS A 839 9.80 -15.59 -26.08
N VAL A 840 10.68 -15.48 -25.10
CA VAL A 840 10.67 -16.22 -23.84
C VAL A 840 11.01 -15.29 -22.68
N GLN A 841 10.41 -15.55 -21.52
CA GLN A 841 10.67 -14.87 -20.25
C GLN A 841 10.78 -15.94 -19.17
N GLY A 842 11.92 -16.05 -18.51
CA GLY A 842 12.25 -17.19 -17.68
C GLY A 842 12.21 -18.50 -18.47
N TRP A 843 11.32 -19.40 -18.06
CA TRP A 843 11.10 -20.67 -18.75
C TRP A 843 9.87 -20.67 -19.67
N TRP A 844 9.20 -19.52 -19.85
CA TRP A 844 7.83 -19.49 -20.39
C TRP A 844 7.72 -18.72 -21.71
N PRO A 845 6.86 -19.18 -22.64
CA PRO A 845 6.65 -18.50 -23.90
C PRO A 845 5.84 -17.22 -23.72
N VAL A 846 6.12 -16.22 -24.55
CA VAL A 846 5.25 -15.04 -24.70
C VAL A 846 4.12 -15.38 -25.66
N GLU A 847 2.96 -15.86 -25.15
CA GLU A 847 1.79 -16.20 -25.96
C GLU A 847 0.83 -15.01 -26.10
N ASN A 848 0.90 -14.33 -27.26
CA ASN A 848 0.32 -13.01 -27.52
C ASN A 848 1.07 -11.90 -26.76
N ALA A 849 1.14 -10.69 -27.32
CA ALA A 849 1.76 -9.53 -26.68
C ALA A 849 0.92 -9.00 -25.50
N GLN A 850 0.48 -9.89 -24.61
CA GLN A 850 -0.14 -9.62 -23.31
C GLN A 850 0.61 -10.50 -22.30
N PRO A 851 1.86 -10.17 -21.92
CA PRO A 851 2.68 -10.94 -21.01
C PRO A 851 2.41 -10.55 -19.54
N LEU A 852 1.21 -10.11 -19.18
CA LEU A 852 0.79 -10.06 -17.79
C LEU A 852 -0.39 -11.00 -17.59
N PRO A 853 -0.24 -12.12 -16.88
CA PRO A 853 -1.37 -12.68 -16.17
C PRO A 853 -1.97 -11.58 -15.26
N PRO A 854 -3.29 -11.55 -15.04
CA PRO A 854 -3.96 -10.57 -14.16
C PRO A 854 -3.48 -10.60 -12.70
N GLU A 855 -2.55 -11.49 -12.35
CA GLU A 855 -1.89 -11.68 -11.07
C GLU A 855 -0.36 -11.70 -11.35
N ARG A 856 0.49 -11.09 -10.51
CA ARG A 856 1.96 -11.17 -10.68
C ARG A 856 2.39 -12.65 -10.64
N GLY A 857 3.09 -13.14 -11.67
CA GLY A 857 3.56 -14.52 -11.80
C GLY A 857 2.94 -15.32 -12.94
N TYR A 858 3.73 -16.14 -13.63
CA TYR A 858 3.26 -17.08 -14.65
C TYR A 858 2.71 -18.36 -14.01
N PHE A 859 1.39 -18.59 -14.15
CA PHE A 859 0.70 -19.78 -13.63
C PHE A 859 0.25 -20.74 -14.74
N GLY A 860 0.86 -20.66 -15.92
CA GLY A 860 0.66 -21.63 -17.00
C GLY A 860 1.58 -22.85 -16.86
N ASP A 861 1.25 -23.93 -17.56
CA ASP A 861 2.00 -25.20 -17.49
C ASP A 861 3.08 -25.33 -18.60
N LYS A 862 3.20 -24.36 -19.51
CA LYS A 862 4.01 -24.50 -20.73
C LYS A 862 5.43 -23.96 -20.53
N ILE A 863 6.41 -24.85 -20.56
CA ILE A 863 7.85 -24.51 -20.52
C ILE A 863 8.47 -24.54 -21.93
N VAL A 864 9.36 -23.60 -22.21
CA VAL A 864 10.17 -23.50 -23.44
C VAL A 864 11.64 -23.73 -23.11
N THR A 865 12.18 -24.83 -23.63
CA THR A 865 13.61 -25.15 -23.52
C THR A 865 14.39 -24.80 -24.78
N ILE A 866 13.71 -24.75 -25.94
CA ILE A 866 14.27 -24.34 -27.23
C ILE A 866 13.21 -23.50 -27.92
N PRO A 867 13.35 -22.17 -27.94
CA PRO A 867 12.37 -21.28 -28.56
C PRO A 867 12.50 -21.30 -30.08
N ASP A 868 11.38 -21.27 -30.78
CA ASP A 868 11.35 -21.16 -32.24
C ASP A 868 11.47 -19.69 -32.69
N ASN A 869 12.04 -19.47 -33.88
CA ASN A 869 12.11 -18.15 -34.54
C ASN A 869 12.87 -17.06 -33.77
N LEU A 870 13.90 -17.44 -33.01
CA LEU A 870 14.87 -16.47 -32.47
C LEU A 870 15.77 -15.92 -33.58
N GLU A 871 16.21 -14.69 -33.41
CA GLU A 871 17.31 -14.15 -34.22
C GLU A 871 18.61 -14.84 -33.81
N THR A 872 19.47 -15.18 -34.77
CA THR A 872 20.72 -15.95 -34.52
C THR A 872 21.96 -15.30 -35.12
N PHE A 873 21.82 -14.20 -35.86
CA PHE A 873 22.90 -13.49 -36.54
C PHE A 873 23.82 -14.44 -37.32
N ALA A 874 23.22 -15.20 -38.25
CA ALA A 874 23.89 -16.24 -39.04
C ALA A 874 24.55 -17.34 -38.19
N ASP A 875 23.75 -17.97 -37.31
CA ASP A 875 24.13 -19.10 -36.44
C ASP A 875 25.24 -18.81 -35.42
N LYS A 876 25.57 -17.54 -35.19
CA LYS A 876 26.58 -17.12 -34.19
C LYS A 876 25.99 -16.82 -32.81
N GLY A 877 24.69 -16.56 -32.76
CA GLY A 877 23.93 -16.38 -31.54
C GLY A 877 23.29 -17.69 -31.06
N HIS A 878 23.30 -17.92 -29.75
CA HIS A 878 22.85 -19.17 -29.14
C HIS A 878 22.00 -18.90 -27.90
N TYR A 879 20.73 -19.31 -27.95
CA TYR A 879 19.86 -19.27 -26.78
C TYR A 879 20.34 -20.23 -25.69
N SER A 880 20.28 -19.78 -24.44
CA SER A 880 20.46 -20.62 -23.28
C SER A 880 19.40 -20.28 -22.24
N SER A 881 18.76 -21.31 -21.68
CA SER A 881 17.77 -21.12 -20.62
C SER A 881 18.42 -20.60 -19.33
N PRO A 882 17.66 -19.89 -18.49
CA PRO A 882 18.17 -19.39 -17.23
C PRO A 882 18.62 -20.51 -16.29
N GLU A 883 19.65 -20.21 -15.49
CA GLU A 883 20.11 -21.11 -14.43
C GLU A 883 19.22 -21.01 -13.19
N PHE A 884 18.48 -19.90 -13.03
CA PHE A 884 17.43 -19.72 -12.04
C PHE A 884 16.40 -18.69 -12.49
N THR A 885 15.15 -18.87 -12.07
CA THR A 885 14.06 -17.96 -12.41
C THR A 885 13.15 -17.68 -11.22
N TRP A 886 12.78 -16.41 -11.01
CA TRP A 886 11.66 -16.07 -10.15
C TRP A 886 10.38 -16.02 -10.95
N ASN A 887 9.41 -16.84 -10.57
CA ASN A 887 8.09 -16.82 -11.17
C ASN A 887 7.40 -15.48 -10.89
N MET A 888 7.38 -15.02 -9.64
CA MET A 888 6.96 -13.67 -9.33
C MET A 888 8.16 -12.73 -9.39
N SER A 889 8.12 -11.72 -10.26
CA SER A 889 9.24 -10.78 -10.40
C SER A 889 9.56 -10.09 -9.06
N VAL A 890 10.83 -10.15 -8.69
CA VAL A 890 11.39 -9.58 -7.46
C VAL A 890 12.20 -8.31 -7.74
N GLY A 891 12.53 -8.04 -9.01
CA GLY A 891 13.43 -6.97 -9.42
C GLY A 891 14.83 -7.22 -8.89
N VAL A 892 15.55 -8.18 -9.48
CA VAL A 892 16.95 -8.50 -9.13
C VAL A 892 17.86 -7.30 -9.42
N THR A 893 18.60 -6.83 -8.42
CA THR A 893 19.29 -5.53 -8.46
C THR A 893 20.81 -5.61 -8.50
N ALA A 894 21.44 -6.67 -8.00
CA ALA A 894 22.91 -6.75 -7.94
C ALA A 894 23.43 -8.19 -7.85
N LEU A 895 24.63 -8.41 -8.41
CA LEU A 895 25.36 -9.69 -8.40
C LEU A 895 26.83 -9.46 -8.01
N GLU A 896 27.35 -10.32 -7.14
CA GLU A 896 28.80 -10.39 -6.85
C GLU A 896 29.19 -11.79 -6.34
N PHE A 897 30.37 -12.27 -6.74
CA PHE A 897 30.98 -13.48 -6.18
C PHE A 897 31.93 -13.13 -5.04
N LEU A 898 31.81 -13.81 -3.90
CA LEU A 898 32.73 -13.63 -2.77
C LEU A 898 33.97 -14.51 -2.96
N LYS A 899 35.16 -13.96 -3.21
CA LYS A 899 36.35 -14.76 -3.54
C LYS A 899 37.10 -15.26 -2.30
N ASN A 900 37.15 -14.45 -1.25
CA ASN A 900 37.84 -14.79 -0.01
C ASN A 900 36.92 -15.56 0.95
N ASP A 901 37.52 -16.35 1.83
CA ASP A 901 36.84 -17.11 2.87
C ASP A 901 36.65 -16.32 4.17
N THR A 902 36.77 -14.98 4.12
CA THR A 902 36.74 -14.11 5.31
C THR A 902 35.43 -14.19 6.09
N LEU A 903 34.31 -14.48 5.42
CA LEU A 903 33.01 -14.70 6.07
C LEU A 903 32.81 -16.16 6.52
N GLY A 904 33.72 -17.06 6.15
CA GLY A 904 33.62 -18.50 6.34
C GLY A 904 33.88 -19.25 5.04
N THR A 905 34.53 -20.41 5.12
CA THR A 905 34.85 -21.24 3.94
C THR A 905 33.62 -21.74 3.20
N GLN A 906 32.47 -21.79 3.88
CA GLN A 906 31.20 -22.20 3.29
C GLN A 906 30.62 -21.18 2.31
N TYR A 907 31.04 -19.90 2.36
CA TYR A 907 30.59 -18.83 1.47
C TYR A 907 31.59 -18.54 0.35
N GLN A 908 32.73 -19.24 0.37
CA GLN A 908 33.83 -18.93 -0.52
C GLN A 908 33.49 -19.35 -1.95
N ASN A 909 33.53 -18.37 -2.84
CA ASN A 909 33.14 -18.43 -4.25
C ASN A 909 31.63 -18.54 -4.47
N ASP A 910 30.78 -18.25 -3.49
CA ASP A 910 29.34 -18.24 -3.72
C ASP A 910 28.89 -16.96 -4.43
N LEU A 911 27.74 -17.06 -5.12
CA LEU A 911 27.10 -15.95 -5.82
C LEU A 911 26.09 -15.28 -4.90
N PHE A 912 26.35 -14.02 -4.56
CA PHE A 912 25.42 -13.18 -3.81
C PHE A 912 24.55 -12.36 -4.76
N VAL A 913 23.25 -12.34 -4.48
CA VAL A 913 22.24 -11.69 -5.32
C VAL A 913 21.31 -10.83 -4.47
N ALA A 914 20.97 -9.62 -4.89
CA ALA A 914 19.99 -8.78 -4.20
C ALA A 914 18.70 -8.61 -5.00
N ASP A 915 17.59 -8.30 -4.30
CA ASP A 915 16.35 -7.86 -4.93
C ASP A 915 15.79 -6.53 -4.39
N TYR A 916 14.87 -5.98 -5.18
CA TYR A 916 14.14 -4.75 -4.90
C TYR A 916 12.89 -5.00 -4.05
N ASN A 917 12.04 -5.95 -4.45
CA ASN A 917 10.68 -6.10 -3.91
C ASN A 917 10.65 -6.71 -2.50
N ASN A 918 11.53 -7.66 -2.20
CA ASN A 918 11.53 -8.35 -0.91
C ASN A 918 12.59 -7.81 0.06
N ASN A 919 13.55 -7.03 -0.47
CA ASN A 919 14.68 -6.50 0.27
C ASN A 919 15.57 -7.63 0.82
N TYR A 920 15.73 -8.68 0.01
CA TYR A 920 16.54 -9.86 0.31
C TYR A 920 17.92 -9.77 -0.33
N LEU A 921 18.88 -10.37 0.38
CA LEU A 921 20.20 -10.74 -0.09
C LEU A 921 20.25 -12.26 -0.08
N TYR A 922 20.42 -12.86 -1.24
CA TYR A 922 20.51 -14.30 -1.44
C TYR A 922 21.96 -14.76 -1.51
N ASP A 923 22.18 -16.02 -1.17
CA ASP A 923 23.43 -16.74 -1.29
C ASP A 923 23.19 -18.04 -2.08
N PHE A 924 23.84 -18.15 -3.23
CA PHE A 924 23.76 -19.31 -4.10
C PHE A 924 25.12 -19.96 -4.28
N ASN A 925 25.22 -21.23 -3.87
CA ASN A 925 26.36 -22.08 -4.19
C ASN A 925 26.26 -22.59 -5.65
N LEU A 926 27.40 -22.96 -6.24
CA LEU A 926 27.49 -23.52 -7.58
C LEU A 926 28.11 -24.92 -7.54
N ILE A 927 27.77 -25.75 -8.53
CA ILE A 927 28.40 -27.05 -8.72
C ILE A 927 29.89 -26.91 -9.10
N ASP A 928 30.66 -28.00 -8.99
CA ASP A 928 32.13 -28.02 -9.16
C ASP A 928 32.64 -27.38 -10.47
N ASP A 929 31.92 -27.53 -11.58
CA ASP A 929 32.32 -26.96 -12.88
C ASP A 929 31.91 -25.49 -13.07
N ARG A 930 31.24 -24.92 -12.06
CA ARG A 930 30.80 -23.52 -11.98
C ARG A 930 29.84 -23.11 -13.09
N THR A 931 29.14 -24.07 -13.71
CA THR A 931 28.20 -23.79 -14.81
C THR A 931 26.74 -23.75 -14.39
N LYS A 932 26.42 -24.16 -13.16
CA LYS A 932 25.05 -24.20 -12.62
C LYS A 932 25.04 -23.89 -11.13
N LEU A 933 23.90 -23.44 -10.64
CA LEU A 933 23.64 -23.32 -9.22
C LEU A 933 23.37 -24.70 -8.61
N ASP A 934 23.89 -24.93 -7.41
CA ASP A 934 23.67 -26.15 -6.63
C ASP A 934 22.38 -25.99 -5.78
N LEU A 935 21.24 -26.24 -6.42
CA LEU A 935 19.92 -26.00 -5.84
C LEU A 935 19.35 -27.26 -5.18
N GLU A 936 18.74 -27.09 -4.01
CA GLU A 936 18.10 -28.16 -3.24
C GLU A 936 16.62 -27.87 -2.95
N GLY A 937 15.91 -28.86 -2.42
CA GLY A 937 14.52 -28.70 -1.97
C GLY A 937 13.54 -28.33 -3.08
N ASP A 938 12.75 -27.30 -2.85
CA ASP A 938 11.73 -26.83 -3.79
C ASP A 938 12.34 -26.11 -5.01
N LEU A 939 13.60 -25.65 -4.93
CA LEU A 939 14.28 -24.92 -5.99
C LEU A 939 15.02 -25.81 -7.02
N VAL A 940 14.94 -27.14 -6.89
CA VAL A 940 15.60 -28.09 -7.80
C VAL A 940 15.13 -27.95 -9.25
N ASP A 941 13.90 -27.46 -9.46
CA ASP A 941 13.35 -27.16 -10.77
C ASP A 941 13.83 -25.82 -11.37
N LYS A 942 14.71 -25.11 -10.63
CA LYS A 942 15.26 -23.78 -10.95
C LYS A 942 14.25 -22.64 -10.91
N VAL A 943 13.07 -22.84 -10.32
CA VAL A 943 12.01 -21.84 -10.30
C VAL A 943 11.57 -21.55 -8.87
N ALA A 944 11.66 -20.28 -8.46
CA ALA A 944 11.01 -19.82 -7.24
C ALA A 944 9.57 -19.37 -7.54
N ASN A 945 8.60 -20.16 -7.11
CA ASN A 945 7.18 -19.86 -7.33
C ASN A 945 6.62 -18.85 -6.32
N ASN A 946 7.24 -18.76 -5.15
CA ASN A 946 6.85 -17.86 -4.08
C ASN A 946 8.02 -17.61 -3.10
N ASN A 947 7.85 -16.62 -2.22
CA ASN A 947 8.90 -16.23 -1.28
C ASN A 947 9.25 -17.33 -0.26
N ALA A 948 8.36 -18.28 0.04
CA ALA A 948 8.66 -19.34 1.01
C ALA A 948 9.67 -20.35 0.44
N GLU A 949 9.67 -20.59 -0.87
CA GLU A 949 10.66 -21.45 -1.52
C GLU A 949 12.09 -20.86 -1.45
N LEU A 950 12.18 -19.53 -1.34
CA LEU A 950 13.44 -18.81 -1.24
C LEU A 950 14.08 -18.87 0.16
N ASP A 951 13.37 -19.32 1.20
CA ASP A 951 13.85 -19.32 2.59
C ASP A 951 15.21 -20.01 2.75
N SER A 952 15.50 -21.02 1.92
CA SER A 952 16.76 -21.76 1.94
C SER A 952 17.96 -20.99 1.40
N VAL A 953 17.74 -19.99 0.55
CA VAL A 953 18.79 -19.19 -0.12
C VAL A 953 18.86 -17.76 0.40
N VAL A 954 17.92 -17.32 1.25
CA VAL A 954 17.97 -15.98 1.87
C VAL A 954 19.11 -15.91 2.90
N PHE A 955 20.14 -15.16 2.56
CA PHE A 955 21.30 -14.91 3.41
C PHE A 955 21.12 -13.70 4.33
N GLY A 956 20.40 -12.67 3.88
CA GLY A 956 20.13 -11.48 4.68
C GLY A 956 18.94 -10.66 4.19
N GLN A 957 18.51 -9.71 5.01
CA GLN A 957 17.36 -8.85 4.71
C GLN A 957 17.45 -7.51 5.43
N GLY A 958 16.64 -6.54 4.98
CA GLY A 958 16.51 -5.25 5.65
C GLY A 958 17.51 -4.19 5.18
N PHE A 959 18.12 -4.37 4.01
CA PHE A 959 19.15 -3.46 3.48
C PHE A 959 18.58 -2.19 2.85
N GLY A 960 17.27 -2.10 2.60
CA GLY A 960 16.61 -0.92 2.02
C GLY A 960 16.88 -0.80 0.52
N VAL A 961 16.67 -1.90 -0.21
CA VAL A 961 17.02 -2.09 -1.63
C VAL A 961 18.52 -1.99 -1.84
N ALA A 962 19.18 -3.14 -1.98
CA ALA A 962 20.60 -3.19 -2.28
C ALA A 962 20.82 -3.00 -3.79
N THR A 963 21.40 -1.87 -4.21
CA THR A 963 21.66 -1.59 -5.64
C THR A 963 23.04 -2.04 -6.12
N ASP A 964 23.95 -2.35 -5.20
CA ASP A 964 25.24 -2.93 -5.53
C ASP A 964 25.78 -3.78 -4.38
N ILE A 965 26.52 -4.81 -4.73
CA ILE A 965 27.23 -5.71 -3.83
C ILE A 965 28.68 -5.77 -4.31
N LYS A 966 29.64 -5.62 -3.39
CA LYS A 966 31.07 -5.75 -3.72
C LYS A 966 31.81 -6.48 -2.63
N GLU A 967 32.72 -7.36 -3.02
CA GLU A 967 33.80 -7.78 -2.14
C GLU A 967 34.83 -6.64 -2.04
N GLY A 968 35.09 -6.19 -0.81
CA GLY A 968 36.12 -5.20 -0.52
C GLY A 968 37.54 -5.78 -0.56
N PRO A 969 38.59 -4.94 -0.65
CA PRO A 969 39.98 -5.40 -0.59
C PRO A 969 40.38 -6.03 0.76
N ASP A 970 39.54 -5.87 1.78
CA ASP A 970 39.61 -6.53 3.07
C ASP A 970 38.95 -7.92 3.09
N GLY A 971 38.33 -8.34 1.98
CA GLY A 971 37.69 -9.64 1.81
C GLY A 971 36.28 -9.72 2.40
N TYR A 972 35.69 -8.59 2.80
CA TYR A 972 34.31 -8.52 3.32
C TYR A 972 33.31 -8.14 2.24
N LEU A 973 32.03 -8.49 2.45
CA LEU A 973 30.95 -8.14 1.53
C LEU A 973 30.34 -6.79 1.90
N TYR A 974 30.36 -5.84 0.98
CA TYR A 974 29.77 -4.52 1.11
C TYR A 974 28.44 -4.46 0.36
N VAL A 975 27.43 -3.85 0.97
CA VAL A 975 26.06 -3.76 0.44
C VAL A 975 25.63 -2.30 0.42
N LEU A 976 25.34 -1.78 -0.77
CA LEU A 976 24.97 -0.38 -1.00
C LEU A 976 23.45 -0.23 -1.00
N SER A 977 22.92 0.56 -0.07
CA SER A 977 21.48 0.76 0.14
C SER A 977 20.96 1.99 -0.56
N HIS A 978 20.01 1.79 -1.46
CA HIS A 978 19.36 2.85 -2.21
C HIS A 978 18.41 3.69 -1.37
N LEU A 979 17.43 3.05 -0.69
CA LEU A 979 16.36 3.76 0.02
C LEU A 979 16.83 4.43 1.30
N TYR A 980 17.90 3.91 1.91
CA TYR A 980 18.47 4.46 3.15
C TYR A 980 19.68 5.36 2.92
N GLY A 981 20.31 5.32 1.74
CA GLY A 981 21.51 6.10 1.47
C GLY A 981 22.70 5.67 2.34
N ASN A 982 22.78 4.36 2.62
CA ASN A 982 23.77 3.77 3.52
C ASN A 982 24.66 2.79 2.78
N LEU A 983 25.90 2.68 3.23
CA LEU A 983 26.80 1.59 2.87
C LEU A 983 27.01 0.71 4.09
N TYR A 984 26.73 -0.58 3.95
CA TYR A 984 26.94 -1.59 4.99
C TYR A 984 28.09 -2.51 4.60
N ARG A 985 28.70 -3.15 5.60
CA ARG A 985 29.59 -4.31 5.41
C ARG A 985 29.16 -5.47 6.30
N ILE A 986 29.35 -6.68 5.81
CA ILE A 986 29.07 -7.92 6.52
C ILE A 986 30.41 -8.49 6.97
N VAL A 987 30.52 -8.83 8.26
CA VAL A 987 31.77 -9.29 8.89
C VAL A 987 31.49 -10.42 9.89
N PRO A 988 32.49 -11.25 10.23
CA PRO A 988 32.41 -12.19 11.34
C PRO A 988 32.17 -11.48 12.68
N LYS A 989 31.47 -12.16 13.59
CA LYS A 989 31.20 -11.68 14.96
C LYS A 989 32.39 -11.76 15.90
#